data_AF-A0A6P5RV09-F1
#
_entry.id   AF-A0A6P5RV09-F1
#
_cell.length_a   1.000
_cell.length_b   1.000
_cell.length_c   1.000
_cell.angle_alpha   90.00
_cell.angle_beta   90.00
_cell.angle_gamma   90.00
#
_symmetry.space_group_name_H-M   'P 1'
#
loop_
_entity.id
_entity.type
_entity.pdbx_description
1 polymer ?
#
loop_
_entity_poly.entity_id
_entity_poly.type
_entity_poly.pdbx_seq_one_letter_code
_entity_poly.pdbx_strand_id
1 'polypeptide(L)'
;MAEAVVSFVLESLRDFTIQEAKFLTGVSHQVEVAQNELQLMQGFLKDAEARQGQDETLRIWVAKIRDAAYDLEDVIQTYGLKVVSKKKRGVKKFLKRFASIFKEGVNLHRIGKEIENITTKISALRSSLQSYNIKEIRDRDSSGGESSLQLHKRQGLLRRSYSHVVERDVVGLENNVEELVMNLVKDENRHQVISIWGMGGLGKTTLARQLYHHKKVRHHFHSFAWVCVSQRCQVRKVWEGILFKLISATKEQKQEIKEMTYDEIAKKLFRVMEEMRCLVILDDIWSIKTWNLLKVAFPNVETESTILLTTRHQAVASLPNRNVFFHKLQPLNENESWNLLEKKAISERADIDLGIFTKKRELGMKMLRHCKGLPLAIIVLAGVLGRKNTIREWEIVYENVHEYISRGIGHEQEYEEYEGVSQVLALSYDDLPYYLKPCFLYLGHYPEDCNIWVSKLTKLWVAEGLISLRQQRHGLGETMEDIARDCLSELVEKCLVQVGTSGSTGTIKTCRIHDLVRDMCLLKAKEESFFQINYSLQENEAANPFTSSMAAKAAQLGKIRRLAIYLDEKADRLVSSRDETNGHVRSLLFYGLREWKPKSEKVLLSPLKDFKVLRVLKVEGLYKVEVELPSEIGNMVHLRFLSVRSSEIKKFPPSLGNLVCLQTLDFRVSSYINMVIPNVIKKMKQLRHLYLPLNYTAKDNMELSTLGHLQTLYNISSKYCDLRDVGRLTNLRKLRIRLSR
;
A
#
# COMPACT_ATOMS: atom_id res chain seq x y z
N MET A 1 -10.05 13.51 -3.61
CA MET A 1 -10.16 12.45 -2.56
C MET A 1 -11.22 12.76 -1.50
N ALA A 2 -11.61 14.02 -1.30
CA ALA A 2 -12.71 14.43 -0.41
C ALA A 2 -14.05 13.76 -0.73
N GLU A 3 -14.42 13.57 -2.01
CA GLU A 3 -15.65 12.87 -2.42
C GLU A 3 -15.69 11.46 -1.79
N ALA A 4 -14.57 10.74 -1.84
CA ALA A 4 -14.47 9.42 -1.25
C ALA A 4 -14.60 9.45 0.26
N VAL A 5 -13.94 10.39 0.92
CA VAL A 5 -14.02 10.55 2.38
C VAL A 5 -15.44 10.88 2.82
N VAL A 6 -16.09 11.85 2.18
CA VAL A 6 -17.46 12.24 2.50
C VAL A 6 -18.41 11.06 2.28
N SER A 7 -18.25 10.32 1.18
CA SER A 7 -19.05 9.12 0.89
C SER A 7 -18.90 8.06 1.99
N PHE A 8 -17.66 7.70 2.36
CA PHE A 8 -17.41 6.71 3.41
C PHE A 8 -17.84 7.18 4.80
N VAL A 9 -17.68 8.47 5.11
CA VAL A 9 -18.14 9.04 6.38
C VAL A 9 -19.67 9.01 6.44
N LEU A 10 -20.37 9.43 5.38
CA LEU A 10 -21.84 9.36 5.32
C LEU A 10 -22.37 7.96 5.56
N GLU A 11 -21.75 6.96 4.94
CA GLU A 11 -22.09 5.55 5.15
C GLU A 11 -21.80 5.08 6.57
N SER A 12 -20.60 5.37 7.09
CA SER A 12 -20.26 5.03 8.47
C SER A 12 -21.22 5.69 9.47
N LEU A 13 -21.66 6.92 9.22
CA LEU A 13 -22.60 7.61 10.08
C LEU A 13 -24.00 7.00 9.98
N ARG A 14 -24.46 6.62 8.78
CA ARG A 14 -25.75 5.93 8.59
C ARG A 14 -25.77 4.59 9.31
N ASP A 15 -24.74 3.76 9.13
CA ASP A 15 -24.60 2.47 9.80
C ASP A 15 -24.56 2.64 11.32
N PHE A 16 -23.83 3.65 11.80
CA PHE A 16 -23.76 3.98 13.22
C PHE A 16 -25.12 4.43 13.76
N THR A 17 -25.85 5.32 13.06
CA THR A 17 -27.19 5.76 13.47
C THR A 17 -28.18 4.60 13.52
N ILE A 18 -28.12 3.65 12.59
CA ILE A 18 -29.00 2.46 12.58
C ILE A 18 -28.68 1.53 13.76
N GLN A 19 -27.41 1.17 13.96
CA GLN A 19 -27.01 0.19 14.98
C GLN A 19 -27.11 0.77 16.40
N GLU A 20 -26.82 2.05 16.55
CA GLU A 20 -26.59 2.72 17.82
C GLU A 20 -27.54 3.89 18.09
N ALA A 21 -28.71 3.92 17.42
CA ALA A 21 -29.75 4.96 17.54
C ALA A 21 -30.05 5.36 19.00
N LYS A 22 -30.14 4.37 19.90
CA LYS A 22 -30.40 4.56 21.33
C LYS A 22 -29.34 5.39 22.06
N PHE A 23 -28.12 5.44 21.52
CA PHE A 23 -26.98 6.14 22.12
C PHE A 23 -26.83 7.58 21.65
N LEU A 24 -27.51 7.96 20.56
CA LEU A 24 -27.54 9.32 20.05
C LEU A 24 -28.59 10.20 20.75
N THR A 25 -29.34 9.66 21.71
CA THR A 25 -30.32 10.38 22.51
C THR A 25 -29.73 11.68 23.09
N GLY A 26 -30.19 12.82 22.58
CA GLY A 26 -29.71 14.17 22.97
C GLY A 26 -28.76 14.87 21.98
N VAL A 27 -28.23 14.17 20.98
CA VAL A 27 -27.48 14.75 19.84
C VAL A 27 -28.01 14.31 18.46
N SER A 28 -29.07 13.50 18.41
CA SER A 28 -29.63 12.95 17.16
C SER A 28 -29.91 14.02 16.11
N HIS A 29 -30.51 15.13 16.52
CA HIS A 29 -30.81 16.24 15.62
C HIS A 29 -29.53 16.84 15.02
N GLN A 30 -28.51 17.12 15.84
CA GLN A 30 -27.24 17.66 15.36
C GLN A 30 -26.55 16.69 14.38
N VAL A 31 -26.62 15.38 14.64
CA VAL A 31 -26.07 14.35 13.73
C VAL A 31 -26.84 14.31 12.40
N GLU A 32 -28.16 14.37 12.45
CA GLU A 32 -29.01 14.38 11.24
C GLU A 32 -28.75 15.61 10.36
N VAL A 33 -28.65 16.80 10.96
CA VAL A 33 -28.28 18.02 10.24
C VAL A 33 -26.89 17.87 9.61
N ALA A 34 -25.91 17.32 10.34
CA ALA A 34 -24.56 17.10 9.81
C ALA A 34 -24.54 16.11 8.65
N GLN A 35 -25.34 15.04 8.72
CA GLN A 35 -25.50 14.07 7.63
C GLN A 35 -26.12 14.72 6.38
N ASN A 36 -27.15 15.53 6.55
CA ASN A 36 -27.79 16.24 5.44
C ASN A 36 -26.82 17.23 4.77
N GLU A 37 -26.05 17.99 5.56
CA GLU A 37 -25.05 18.92 5.02
C GLU A 37 -23.94 18.20 4.25
N LEU A 38 -23.43 17.06 4.77
CA LEU A 38 -22.44 16.25 4.04
C LEU A 38 -23.02 15.64 2.76
N GLN A 39 -24.28 15.19 2.78
CA GLN A 39 -24.93 14.63 1.60
C GLN A 39 -25.12 15.69 0.50
N LEU A 40 -25.47 16.93 0.89
CA LEU A 40 -25.54 18.04 -0.05
C LEU A 40 -24.15 18.40 -0.58
N MET A 41 -23.13 18.38 0.28
CA MET A 41 -21.74 18.64 -0.13
C MET A 41 -21.22 17.62 -1.14
N GLN A 42 -21.61 16.35 -1.01
CA GLN A 42 -21.21 15.27 -1.92
C GLN A 42 -21.51 15.62 -3.40
N GLY A 43 -22.64 16.27 -3.68
CA GLY A 43 -23.03 16.67 -5.04
C GLY A 43 -22.14 17.76 -5.67
N PHE A 44 -21.41 18.53 -4.88
CA PHE A 44 -20.47 19.56 -5.36
C PHE A 44 -19.04 19.03 -5.50
N LEU A 45 -18.66 18.01 -4.74
CA LEU A 45 -17.27 17.54 -4.66
C LEU A 45 -16.74 16.97 -5.96
N LYS A 46 -17.60 16.37 -6.79
CA LYS A 46 -17.19 15.80 -8.09
C LYS A 46 -16.68 16.88 -9.04
N ASP A 47 -17.39 18.00 -9.16
CA ASP A 47 -16.98 19.14 -9.99
C ASP A 47 -15.82 19.92 -9.34
N ALA A 48 -15.89 20.14 -8.02
CA ALA A 48 -14.84 20.83 -7.28
C ALA A 48 -13.48 20.10 -7.37
N GLU A 49 -13.46 18.78 -7.24
CA GLU A 49 -12.23 17.99 -7.34
C GLU A 49 -11.66 17.93 -8.76
N ALA A 50 -12.50 18.00 -9.80
CA ALA A 50 -12.03 18.06 -11.18
C ALA A 50 -11.32 19.39 -11.48
N ARG A 51 -11.78 20.48 -10.85
CA ARG A 51 -11.25 21.85 -11.06
C ARG A 51 -10.19 22.28 -10.06
N GLN A 52 -10.03 21.59 -8.93
CA GLN A 52 -9.11 22.02 -7.86
C GLN A 52 -7.63 22.11 -8.30
N GLY A 53 -7.25 21.45 -9.39
CA GLY A 53 -5.89 21.56 -9.94
C GLY A 53 -5.61 22.91 -10.62
N GLN A 54 -6.65 23.68 -10.92
CA GLN A 54 -6.58 25.00 -11.59
C GLN A 54 -6.81 26.17 -10.62
N ASP A 55 -7.37 25.89 -9.45
CA ASP A 55 -7.79 26.92 -8.50
C ASP A 55 -7.36 26.54 -7.07
N GLU A 56 -6.39 27.27 -6.56
CA GLU A 56 -5.85 27.08 -5.21
C GLU A 56 -6.92 27.31 -4.12
N THR A 57 -7.91 28.18 -4.36
CA THR A 57 -9.03 28.38 -3.44
C THR A 57 -9.91 27.14 -3.36
N LEU A 58 -10.27 26.54 -4.51
CA LEU A 58 -11.02 25.29 -4.55
C LEU A 58 -10.23 24.16 -3.87
N ARG A 59 -8.92 24.09 -4.11
CA ARG A 59 -8.03 23.13 -3.45
C ARG A 59 -8.06 23.25 -1.92
N ILE A 60 -7.99 24.47 -1.40
CA ILE A 60 -8.11 24.76 0.04
C ILE A 60 -9.48 24.31 0.57
N TRP A 61 -10.58 24.60 -0.15
CA TRP A 61 -11.92 24.22 0.29
C TRP A 61 -12.13 22.72 0.29
N VAL A 62 -11.70 22.01 -0.77
CA VAL A 62 -11.76 20.53 -0.85
C VAL A 62 -10.99 19.90 0.32
N ALA A 63 -9.80 20.41 0.63
CA ALA A 63 -9.00 19.95 1.77
C ALA A 63 -9.73 20.17 3.11
N LYS A 64 -10.34 21.34 3.32
CA LYS A 64 -11.11 21.65 4.54
C LYS A 64 -12.36 20.78 4.69
N ILE A 65 -13.08 20.50 3.60
CA ILE A 65 -14.26 19.63 3.61
C ILE A 65 -13.87 18.21 4.01
N ARG A 66 -12.79 17.68 3.42
CA ARG A 66 -12.24 16.37 3.76
C ARG A 66 -11.90 16.27 5.26
N ASP A 67 -11.22 17.28 5.80
CA ASP A 67 -10.83 17.30 7.21
C ASP A 67 -12.04 17.40 8.15
N ALA A 68 -13.02 18.23 7.79
CA ALA A 68 -14.27 18.38 8.54
C ALA A 68 -15.08 17.08 8.58
N ALA A 69 -15.16 16.35 7.46
CA ALA A 69 -15.82 15.05 7.40
C ALA A 69 -15.16 14.02 8.34
N TYR A 70 -13.83 13.96 8.34
CA TYR A 70 -13.10 13.10 9.28
C TYR A 70 -13.27 13.51 10.74
N ASP A 71 -13.21 14.82 11.05
CA ASP A 71 -13.43 15.31 12.42
C ASP A 71 -14.84 14.96 12.91
N LEU A 72 -15.86 15.12 12.07
CA LEU A 72 -17.24 14.76 12.39
C LEU A 72 -17.37 13.27 12.72
N GLU A 73 -16.81 12.39 11.89
CA GLU A 73 -16.83 10.95 12.11
C GLU A 73 -16.14 10.58 13.44
N ASP A 74 -14.99 11.19 13.74
CA ASP A 74 -14.24 10.92 14.96
C ASP A 74 -15.01 11.37 16.21
N VAL A 75 -15.64 12.55 16.18
CA VAL A 75 -16.45 13.08 17.29
C VAL A 75 -17.65 12.17 17.57
N ILE A 76 -18.41 11.79 16.53
CA ILE A 76 -19.61 10.95 16.67
C ILE A 76 -19.24 9.56 17.18
N GLN A 77 -18.23 8.91 16.60
CA GLN A 77 -17.78 7.59 17.05
C GLN A 77 -17.25 7.64 18.50
N THR A 78 -16.49 8.70 18.86
CA THR A 78 -15.96 8.87 20.21
C THR A 78 -17.08 8.97 21.24
N TYR A 79 -18.15 9.69 20.90
CA TYR A 79 -19.34 9.80 21.73
C TYR A 79 -20.00 8.44 21.94
N GLY A 80 -20.28 7.73 20.85
CA GLY A 80 -20.86 6.39 20.87
C GLY A 80 -20.14 5.44 21.83
N LEU A 81 -18.82 5.34 21.69
CA LEU A 81 -18.00 4.45 22.49
C LEU A 81 -17.96 4.83 23.98
N LYS A 82 -18.00 6.13 24.30
CA LYS A 82 -18.06 6.60 25.68
C LYS A 82 -19.38 6.23 26.36
N VAL A 83 -20.52 6.32 25.66
CA VAL A 83 -21.83 5.97 26.21
C VAL A 83 -21.93 4.45 26.45
N VAL A 84 -21.46 3.63 25.50
CA VAL A 84 -21.44 2.16 25.63
C VAL A 84 -20.58 1.70 26.82
N SER A 85 -19.40 2.31 27.01
CA SER A 85 -18.47 1.95 28.10
C SER A 85 -19.04 2.25 29.50
N LYS A 86 -19.81 3.33 29.66
CA LYS A 86 -20.41 3.73 30.95
C LYS A 86 -21.57 2.83 31.37
N LYS A 87 -22.43 2.38 30.46
CA LYS A 87 -23.54 1.46 30.80
C LYS A 87 -23.04 0.10 31.33
N LYS A 88 -21.89 -0.39 30.85
CA LYS A 88 -21.27 -1.63 31.36
C LYS A 88 -20.69 -1.51 32.79
N ARG A 89 -20.48 -0.29 33.30
CA ARG A 89 -19.97 -0.05 34.67
C ARG A 89 -21.08 0.17 35.72
N GLY A 90 -22.35 0.25 35.31
CA GLY A 90 -23.45 0.74 36.15
C GLY A 90 -24.48 -0.32 36.53
N VAL A 91 -24.15 -1.25 37.42
CA VAL A 91 -25.15 -2.00 38.22
C VAL A 91 -24.95 -1.79 39.74
N LYS A 92 -23.82 -1.19 40.18
CA LYS A 92 -23.58 -0.84 41.59
C LYS A 92 -23.38 0.67 41.75
N LYS A 93 -24.40 1.37 42.28
CA LYS A 93 -24.41 2.68 43.00
C LYS A 93 -25.43 3.68 42.44
N PHE A 94 -26.66 3.62 42.97
CA PHE A 94 -27.77 4.51 42.64
C PHE A 94 -27.66 5.95 43.23
N LEU A 95 -26.73 6.22 44.15
CA LEU A 95 -26.61 7.55 44.80
C LEU A 95 -25.59 8.52 44.15
N LYS A 96 -24.76 8.09 43.18
CA LYS A 96 -23.91 9.01 42.37
C LYS A 96 -24.64 9.64 41.17
N ARG A 97 -25.95 9.39 41.05
CA ARG A 97 -26.77 9.59 39.85
C ARG A 97 -26.97 11.08 39.50
N PHE A 98 -27.10 11.97 40.49
CA PHE A 98 -27.34 13.39 40.22
C PHE A 98 -26.08 14.13 39.72
N ALA A 99 -24.90 13.86 40.28
CA ALA A 99 -23.64 14.41 39.79
C ALA A 99 -23.21 13.81 38.43
N SER A 100 -23.62 12.58 38.10
CA SER A 100 -23.37 11.99 36.78
C SER A 100 -24.30 12.54 35.71
N ILE A 101 -25.57 12.83 36.03
CA ILE A 101 -26.53 13.44 35.10
C ILE A 101 -26.08 14.84 34.66
N PHE A 102 -25.57 15.68 35.58
CA PHE A 102 -25.01 16.99 35.21
C PHE A 102 -23.72 16.86 34.38
N LYS A 103 -22.81 15.93 34.71
CA LYS A 103 -21.63 15.65 33.85
C LYS A 103 -22.00 15.03 32.50
N GLU A 104 -23.13 14.34 32.42
CA GLU A 104 -23.67 13.74 31.19
C GLU A 104 -24.30 14.82 30.31
N GLY A 105 -25.13 15.70 30.86
CA GLY A 105 -25.64 16.90 30.18
C GLY A 105 -24.54 17.84 29.69
N VAL A 106 -23.51 18.10 30.50
CA VAL A 106 -22.37 18.96 30.10
C VAL A 106 -21.51 18.31 29.00
N ASN A 107 -21.26 17.00 29.05
CA ASN A 107 -20.54 16.30 27.97
C ASN A 107 -21.38 16.18 26.69
N LEU A 108 -22.69 15.95 26.81
CA LEU A 108 -23.63 15.89 25.71
C LEU A 108 -23.75 17.25 25.02
N HIS A 109 -23.92 18.33 25.79
CA HIS A 109 -23.96 19.69 25.27
C HIS A 109 -22.64 20.06 24.59
N ARG A 110 -21.48 19.70 25.18
CA ARG A 110 -20.17 19.93 24.55
C ARG A 110 -20.06 19.21 23.20
N ILE A 111 -20.49 17.95 23.12
CA ILE A 111 -20.41 17.15 21.88
C ILE A 111 -21.40 17.67 20.84
N GLY A 112 -22.64 18.00 21.26
CA GLY A 112 -23.62 18.64 20.39
C GLY A 112 -23.08 19.93 19.79
N LYS A 113 -22.45 20.78 20.61
CA LYS A 113 -21.79 22.02 20.17
C LYS A 113 -20.59 21.77 19.25
N GLU A 114 -19.83 20.70 19.48
CA GLU A 114 -18.70 20.32 18.62
C GLU A 114 -19.18 19.85 17.24
N ILE A 115 -20.24 19.02 17.19
CA ILE A 115 -20.91 18.61 15.95
C ILE A 115 -21.45 19.84 15.23
N GLU A 116 -22.19 20.71 15.93
CA GLU A 116 -22.75 21.94 15.38
C GLU A 116 -21.67 22.85 14.79
N ASN A 117 -20.57 23.09 15.51
CA ASN A 117 -19.43 23.87 15.02
C ASN A 117 -18.83 23.29 13.73
N ILE A 118 -18.73 21.96 13.61
CA ILE A 118 -18.23 21.32 12.38
C ILE A 118 -19.26 21.48 11.25
N THR A 119 -20.53 21.25 11.54
CA THR A 119 -21.64 21.41 10.59
C THR A 119 -21.73 22.84 10.05
N THR A 120 -21.58 23.86 10.92
CA THR A 120 -21.57 25.27 10.49
C THR A 120 -20.39 25.57 9.55
N LYS A 121 -19.23 24.95 9.76
CA LYS A 121 -18.08 25.09 8.86
C LYS A 121 -18.35 24.45 7.50
N ILE A 122 -18.95 23.26 7.48
CA ILE A 122 -19.34 22.57 6.24
C ILE A 122 -20.35 23.43 5.47
N SER A 123 -21.36 23.98 6.16
CA SER A 123 -22.39 24.81 5.52
C SER A 123 -21.82 26.10 4.95
N ALA A 124 -20.91 26.78 5.67
CA ALA A 124 -20.21 27.96 5.17
C ALA A 124 -19.40 27.66 3.91
N LEU A 125 -18.67 26.53 3.88
CA LEU A 125 -17.92 26.09 2.70
C LEU A 125 -18.85 25.77 1.51
N ARG A 126 -20.05 25.23 1.78
CA ARG A 126 -21.05 24.95 0.74
C ARG A 126 -21.52 26.26 0.10
N SER A 127 -21.85 27.26 0.91
CA SER A 127 -22.24 28.58 0.42
C SER A 127 -21.14 29.21 -0.43
N SER A 128 -19.86 29.05 -0.03
CA SER A 128 -18.73 29.49 -0.84
C SER A 128 -18.66 28.77 -2.19
N LEU A 129 -18.81 27.44 -2.23
CA LEU A 129 -18.82 26.67 -3.49
C LEU A 129 -19.97 27.07 -4.43
N GLN A 130 -21.17 27.31 -3.88
CA GLN A 130 -22.32 27.77 -4.64
C GLN A 130 -22.08 29.16 -5.26
N SER A 131 -21.48 30.07 -4.51
CA SER A 131 -21.11 31.40 -5.02
C SER A 131 -20.04 31.36 -6.11
N TYR A 132 -19.30 30.25 -6.21
CA TYR A 132 -18.18 30.05 -7.12
C TYR A 132 -18.56 29.29 -8.40
N ASN A 133 -19.87 29.19 -8.72
CA ASN A 133 -20.41 28.51 -9.90
C ASN A 133 -20.00 27.03 -10.05
N ILE A 134 -19.72 26.34 -8.92
CA ILE A 134 -19.52 24.89 -8.91
C ILE A 134 -20.87 24.21 -9.12
N LYS A 135 -20.96 23.35 -10.13
CA LYS A 135 -22.21 22.70 -10.50
C LYS A 135 -22.50 21.58 -9.51
N GLU A 136 -23.72 21.57 -8.97
CA GLU A 136 -24.24 20.40 -8.26
C GLU A 136 -24.51 19.32 -9.31
N ILE A 137 -23.71 18.26 -9.32
CA ILE A 137 -23.93 17.11 -10.21
C ILE A 137 -24.85 16.15 -9.45
N ARG A 138 -26.15 16.20 -9.75
CA ARG A 138 -27.11 15.20 -9.28
C ARG A 138 -26.96 13.94 -10.12
N ASP A 139 -26.98 12.77 -9.49
CA ASP A 139 -26.79 11.43 -10.07
C ASP A 139 -27.81 11.01 -11.17
N ARG A 140 -28.46 11.93 -11.88
CA ARG A 140 -29.31 11.61 -13.05
C ARG A 140 -28.54 11.43 -14.36
N ASP A 141 -27.26 11.84 -14.43
CA ASP A 141 -26.41 11.69 -15.63
C ASP A 141 -25.31 10.64 -15.47
N SER A 142 -25.45 9.71 -14.52
CA SER A 142 -24.54 8.58 -14.34
C SER A 142 -24.79 7.47 -15.37
N SER A 143 -24.69 7.79 -16.66
CA SER A 143 -24.56 6.78 -17.73
C SER A 143 -23.13 6.20 -17.85
N GLY A 144 -22.24 6.49 -16.90
CA GLY A 144 -20.90 5.88 -16.79
C GLY A 144 -20.76 4.82 -15.69
N GLY A 145 -21.83 4.50 -14.96
CA GLY A 145 -21.84 3.49 -13.88
C GLY A 145 -22.33 2.11 -14.30
N GLU A 146 -22.96 1.97 -15.46
CA GLU A 146 -23.60 0.73 -15.90
C GLU A 146 -22.93 0.14 -17.14
N SER A 147 -21.86 -0.62 -16.90
CA SER A 147 -21.70 -1.96 -17.50
C SER A 147 -20.58 -2.73 -16.76
N SER A 148 -20.84 -3.09 -15.51
CA SER A 148 -20.03 -4.13 -14.82
C SER A 148 -20.56 -5.55 -15.09
N LEU A 149 -21.50 -5.69 -16.02
CA LEU A 149 -22.07 -6.96 -16.45
C LEU A 149 -21.32 -7.47 -17.69
N GLN A 150 -20.19 -8.14 -17.46
CA GLN A 150 -19.65 -9.27 -18.23
C GLN A 150 -18.15 -9.44 -17.92
N LEU A 151 -17.78 -10.00 -16.76
CA LEU A 151 -16.37 -10.27 -16.48
C LEU A 151 -16.18 -11.56 -15.67
N HIS A 152 -16.28 -12.69 -16.36
CA HIS A 152 -15.63 -13.96 -15.97
C HIS A 152 -14.67 -14.50 -17.04
N LYS A 153 -14.27 -13.69 -18.02
CA LYS A 153 -13.23 -14.04 -19.01
C LYS A 153 -12.32 -12.86 -19.41
N ARG A 154 -11.60 -12.26 -18.44
CA ARG A 154 -10.36 -11.49 -18.71
C ARG A 154 -9.21 -11.89 -17.77
N GLN A 155 -9.11 -13.17 -17.38
CA GLN A 155 -7.95 -13.68 -16.63
C GLN A 155 -6.65 -13.78 -17.47
N GLY A 156 -6.60 -13.16 -18.66
CA GLY A 156 -5.51 -13.36 -19.62
C GLY A 156 -4.24 -12.54 -19.43
N LEU A 157 -4.28 -11.33 -18.82
CA LEU A 157 -3.21 -10.34 -19.06
C LEU A 157 -2.69 -9.62 -17.81
N LEU A 158 -2.79 -10.24 -16.62
CA LEU A 158 -2.26 -9.66 -15.38
C LEU A 158 -0.72 -9.66 -15.41
N ARG A 159 -0.11 -8.48 -15.29
CA ARG A 159 1.36 -8.33 -15.21
C ARG A 159 1.90 -9.02 -13.96
N ARG A 160 2.70 -10.08 -14.15
CA ARG A 160 3.32 -10.87 -13.07
C ARG A 160 4.77 -10.44 -12.88
N SER A 161 5.17 -10.16 -11.63
CA SER A 161 6.47 -9.51 -11.34
C SER A 161 7.56 -10.45 -10.80
N TYR A 162 7.46 -11.77 -11.00
CA TYR A 162 8.46 -12.71 -10.48
C TYR A 162 9.50 -13.10 -11.52
N SER A 163 10.75 -13.25 -11.08
CA SER A 163 11.85 -13.67 -11.95
C SER A 163 11.64 -15.03 -12.62
N HIS A 164 10.75 -15.89 -12.11
CA HIS A 164 10.44 -17.20 -12.71
C HIS A 164 9.29 -17.15 -13.73
N VAL A 165 8.61 -16.01 -13.90
CA VAL A 165 7.46 -15.88 -14.80
C VAL A 165 7.85 -15.10 -16.04
N VAL A 166 7.71 -15.73 -17.22
CA VAL A 166 7.91 -15.05 -18.50
C VAL A 166 6.71 -14.15 -18.79
N GLU A 167 6.98 -12.88 -19.08
CA GLU A 167 5.97 -11.93 -19.54
C GLU A 167 5.58 -12.31 -20.98
N ARG A 168 4.28 -12.57 -21.22
CA ARG A 168 3.80 -13.12 -22.50
C ARG A 168 3.61 -12.04 -23.58
N ASP A 169 3.27 -10.82 -23.17
CA ASP A 169 2.98 -9.71 -24.09
C ASP A 169 4.16 -8.74 -24.11
N VAL A 170 5.29 -9.20 -24.62
CA VAL A 170 6.47 -8.36 -24.86
C VAL A 170 6.46 -7.91 -26.32
N VAL A 171 6.89 -6.67 -26.56
CA VAL A 171 6.96 -6.05 -27.89
C VAL A 171 8.28 -5.27 -27.97
N GLY A 172 9.00 -5.39 -29.10
CA GLY A 172 10.18 -4.58 -29.40
C GLY A 172 11.46 -4.95 -28.64
N LEU A 173 11.51 -6.15 -28.04
CA LEU A 173 12.69 -6.61 -27.28
C LEU A 173 13.48 -7.71 -27.99
N GLU A 174 13.02 -8.21 -29.12
CA GLU A 174 13.58 -9.37 -29.82
C GLU A 174 15.06 -9.16 -30.16
N ASN A 175 15.39 -8.08 -30.86
CA ASN A 175 16.77 -7.73 -31.24
C ASN A 175 17.66 -7.52 -30.00
N ASN A 176 17.13 -6.85 -28.96
CA ASN A 176 17.84 -6.61 -27.71
C ASN A 176 18.18 -7.92 -26.98
N VAL A 177 17.26 -8.89 -26.98
CA VAL A 177 17.48 -10.22 -26.40
C VAL A 177 18.57 -10.95 -27.17
N GLU A 178 18.52 -10.95 -28.50
CA GLU A 178 19.52 -11.63 -29.33
C GLU A 178 20.94 -11.11 -29.10
N GLU A 179 21.13 -9.79 -29.14
CA GLU A 179 22.42 -9.14 -28.89
C GLU A 179 22.97 -9.48 -27.49
N LEU A 180 22.13 -9.37 -26.45
CA LEU A 180 22.56 -9.63 -25.08
C LEU A 180 22.81 -11.11 -24.82
N VAL A 181 22.06 -12.01 -25.46
CA VAL A 181 22.35 -13.46 -25.41
C VAL A 181 23.70 -13.76 -26.05
N MET A 182 24.01 -13.16 -27.21
CA MET A 182 25.32 -13.33 -27.85
C MET A 182 26.43 -12.87 -26.91
N ASN A 183 26.28 -11.74 -26.23
CA ASN A 183 27.30 -11.25 -25.29
C ASN A 183 27.39 -12.06 -23.99
N LEU A 184 26.29 -12.61 -23.50
CA LEU A 184 26.24 -13.47 -22.30
C LEU A 184 26.84 -14.86 -22.53
N VAL A 185 26.78 -15.37 -23.77
CA VAL A 185 27.11 -16.77 -24.10
C VAL A 185 28.48 -16.89 -24.78
N LYS A 186 29.24 -15.79 -24.91
CA LYS A 186 30.59 -15.79 -25.51
C LYS A 186 31.57 -16.64 -24.71
N ASP A 187 32.45 -17.37 -25.40
CA ASP A 187 33.53 -18.14 -24.77
C ASP A 187 34.85 -17.36 -24.69
N GLU A 188 35.08 -16.44 -25.63
CA GLU A 188 36.27 -15.57 -25.69
C GLU A 188 35.89 -14.10 -25.46
N ASN A 189 36.83 -13.30 -24.92
CA ASN A 189 36.64 -11.87 -24.61
C ASN A 189 35.38 -11.60 -23.76
N ARG A 190 35.16 -12.44 -22.74
CA ARG A 190 33.96 -12.41 -21.89
C ARG A 190 33.89 -11.12 -21.09
N HIS A 191 32.71 -10.51 -21.08
CA HIS A 191 32.42 -9.38 -20.21
C HIS A 191 32.08 -9.89 -18.81
N GLN A 192 32.85 -9.50 -17.81
CA GLN A 192 32.55 -9.82 -16.41
C GLN A 192 31.25 -9.15 -15.95
N VAL A 193 30.93 -7.99 -16.53
CA VAL A 193 29.72 -7.24 -16.23
C VAL A 193 29.01 -6.87 -17.53
N ILE A 194 27.70 -7.02 -17.55
CA ILE A 194 26.83 -6.52 -18.60
C ILE A 194 25.85 -5.55 -17.97
N SER A 195 25.82 -4.32 -18.44
CA SER A 195 25.00 -3.24 -17.88
C SER A 195 23.88 -2.86 -18.84
N ILE A 196 22.63 -3.11 -18.47
CA ILE A 196 21.45 -2.60 -19.18
C ILE A 196 21.02 -1.30 -18.52
N TRP A 197 20.97 -0.21 -19.28
CA TRP A 197 20.56 1.08 -18.74
C TRP A 197 19.53 1.81 -19.60
N GLY A 198 18.82 2.74 -18.96
CA GLY A 198 17.80 3.58 -19.58
C GLY A 198 16.79 4.09 -18.54
N MET A 199 15.92 5.01 -18.95
CA MET A 199 14.83 5.59 -18.15
C MET A 199 14.01 4.53 -17.38
N GLY A 200 13.47 4.92 -16.21
CA GLY A 200 12.50 4.11 -15.46
C GLY A 200 11.29 3.77 -16.34
N GLY A 201 10.76 2.54 -16.26
CA GLY A 201 9.59 2.13 -17.06
C GLY A 201 9.86 1.64 -18.48
N LEU A 202 11.11 1.69 -18.99
CA LEU A 202 11.50 1.18 -20.32
C LEU A 202 11.43 -0.34 -20.48
N GLY A 203 11.26 -1.09 -19.40
CA GLY A 203 11.24 -2.55 -19.45
C GLY A 203 12.61 -3.21 -19.29
N LYS A 204 13.62 -2.53 -18.74
CA LYS A 204 14.94 -3.11 -18.41
C LYS A 204 14.83 -4.42 -17.62
N THR A 205 14.04 -4.41 -16.55
CA THR A 205 13.75 -5.59 -15.72
C THR A 205 13.02 -6.68 -16.52
N THR A 206 12.17 -6.31 -17.48
CA THR A 206 11.51 -7.25 -18.40
C THR A 206 12.52 -7.88 -19.36
N LEU A 207 13.45 -7.09 -19.94
CA LEU A 207 14.53 -7.58 -20.79
C LEU A 207 15.47 -8.53 -20.04
N ALA A 208 15.93 -8.15 -18.84
CA ALA A 208 16.73 -9.02 -17.97
C ALA A 208 15.99 -10.34 -17.67
N ARG A 209 14.66 -10.32 -17.59
CA ARG A 209 13.82 -11.50 -17.36
C ARG A 209 13.75 -12.42 -18.57
N GLN A 210 13.67 -11.86 -19.77
CA GLN A 210 13.78 -12.63 -21.01
C GLN A 210 15.14 -13.34 -21.07
N LEU A 211 16.24 -12.64 -20.74
CA LEU A 211 17.58 -13.23 -20.70
C LEU A 211 17.71 -14.34 -19.66
N TYR A 212 17.20 -14.11 -18.45
CA TYR A 212 17.21 -15.09 -17.37
C TYR A 212 16.51 -16.42 -17.72
N HIS A 213 15.50 -16.38 -18.61
CA HIS A 213 14.79 -17.58 -19.08
C HIS A 213 15.23 -18.08 -20.44
N HIS A 214 16.12 -17.36 -21.11
CA HIS A 214 16.54 -17.71 -22.46
C HIS A 214 17.25 -19.06 -22.45
N LYS A 215 16.84 -19.96 -23.36
CA LYS A 215 17.35 -21.36 -23.40
C LYS A 215 18.87 -21.40 -23.46
N LYS A 216 19.50 -20.63 -24.37
CA LYS A 216 20.97 -20.62 -24.51
C LYS A 216 21.66 -20.16 -23.21
N VAL A 217 21.14 -19.13 -22.56
CA VAL A 217 21.68 -18.61 -21.28
C VAL A 217 21.55 -19.68 -20.19
N ARG A 218 20.40 -20.35 -20.11
CA ARG A 218 20.13 -21.42 -19.15
C ARG A 218 21.05 -22.63 -19.27
N HIS A 219 21.45 -23.00 -20.50
CA HIS A 219 22.39 -24.10 -20.72
C HIS A 219 23.85 -23.67 -20.49
N HIS A 220 24.14 -22.37 -20.62
CA HIS A 220 25.49 -21.83 -20.50
C HIS A 220 25.94 -21.70 -19.03
N PHE A 221 25.10 -21.23 -18.11
CA PHE A 221 25.48 -21.03 -16.70
C PHE A 221 25.03 -22.18 -15.79
N HIS A 222 25.88 -22.59 -14.85
CA HIS A 222 25.58 -23.63 -13.86
C HIS A 222 24.61 -23.14 -12.78
N SER A 223 24.74 -21.88 -12.36
CA SER A 223 23.95 -21.32 -11.27
C SER A 223 23.52 -19.88 -11.52
N PHE A 224 22.42 -19.49 -10.88
CA PHE A 224 21.70 -18.25 -11.17
C PHE A 224 21.26 -17.57 -9.88
N ALA A 225 21.47 -16.26 -9.80
CA ALA A 225 20.91 -15.45 -8.72
C ALA A 225 20.32 -14.16 -9.28
N TRP A 226 19.05 -13.89 -9.00
CA TRP A 226 18.42 -12.59 -9.28
C TRP A 226 18.14 -11.86 -7.98
N VAL A 227 18.73 -10.69 -7.77
CA VAL A 227 18.44 -9.84 -6.60
C VAL A 227 18.08 -8.42 -7.04
N CYS A 228 16.95 -7.92 -6.55
CA CYS A 228 16.54 -6.52 -6.69
C CYS A 228 17.23 -5.70 -5.59
N VAL A 229 17.84 -4.58 -5.98
CA VAL A 229 18.67 -3.72 -5.15
C VAL A 229 17.91 -2.41 -4.90
N SER A 230 17.09 -2.37 -3.85
CA SER A 230 16.39 -1.14 -3.46
C SER A 230 17.38 -0.01 -3.12
N GLN A 231 16.98 1.26 -3.25
CA GLN A 231 17.79 2.43 -2.83
C GLN A 231 18.39 2.30 -1.43
N ARG A 232 17.63 1.71 -0.50
CA ARG A 232 18.01 1.51 0.91
C ARG A 232 18.46 0.09 1.22
N CYS A 233 19.10 -0.55 0.24
CA CYS A 233 19.53 -1.93 0.39
C CYS A 233 20.60 -2.05 1.49
N GLN A 234 20.48 -3.11 2.29
CA GLN A 234 21.57 -3.55 3.15
C GLN A 234 22.46 -4.49 2.34
N VAL A 235 23.72 -4.09 2.11
CA VAL A 235 24.70 -4.82 1.30
C VAL A 235 24.81 -6.29 1.72
N ARG A 236 24.85 -6.54 3.03
CA ARG A 236 24.87 -7.90 3.61
C ARG A 236 23.70 -8.75 3.13
N LYS A 237 22.47 -8.23 3.15
CA LYS A 237 21.27 -8.96 2.72
C LYS A 237 21.27 -9.26 1.23
N VAL A 238 21.85 -8.37 0.42
CA VAL A 238 22.02 -8.61 -1.02
C VAL A 238 22.96 -9.78 -1.21
N TRP A 239 24.13 -9.79 -0.56
CA TRP A 239 25.08 -10.91 -0.63
C TRP A 239 24.49 -12.23 -0.13
N GLU A 240 23.85 -12.24 1.04
CA GLU A 240 23.12 -13.41 1.55
C GLU A 240 22.09 -13.92 0.53
N GLY A 241 21.32 -12.99 -0.07
CA GLY A 241 20.30 -13.31 -1.07
C GLY A 241 20.86 -13.86 -2.39
N ILE A 242 22.06 -13.45 -2.79
CA ILE A 242 22.78 -14.01 -3.94
C ILE A 242 23.28 -15.41 -3.56
N LEU A 243 24.02 -15.52 -2.45
CA LEU A 243 24.65 -16.76 -2.02
C LEU A 243 23.62 -17.88 -1.81
N PHE A 244 22.49 -17.58 -1.17
CA PHE A 244 21.39 -18.55 -0.97
C PHE A 244 20.86 -19.13 -2.28
N LYS A 245 20.88 -18.36 -3.37
CA LYS A 245 20.41 -18.80 -4.68
C LYS A 245 21.50 -19.58 -5.42
N LEU A 246 22.74 -19.07 -5.38
CA LEU A 246 23.85 -19.70 -6.10
C LEU A 246 24.14 -21.12 -5.60
N ILE A 247 24.08 -21.35 -4.29
CA ILE A 247 24.35 -22.68 -3.71
C ILE A 247 23.08 -23.50 -3.45
N SER A 248 21.90 -22.98 -3.86
CA SER A 248 20.60 -23.60 -3.54
C SER A 248 20.45 -23.94 -2.04
N ALA A 249 20.80 -23.00 -1.17
CA ALA A 249 21.04 -23.24 0.25
C ALA A 249 19.85 -23.90 0.98
N THR A 250 20.14 -24.94 1.76
CA THR A 250 19.19 -25.57 2.69
C THR A 250 18.82 -24.62 3.83
N LYS A 251 17.85 -25.01 4.67
CA LYS A 251 17.44 -24.16 5.81
C LYS A 251 18.57 -24.00 6.83
N GLU A 252 19.36 -25.05 7.00
CA GLU A 252 20.48 -25.15 7.92
C GLU A 252 21.62 -24.24 7.45
N GLN A 253 22.03 -24.36 6.18
CA GLN A 253 23.03 -23.49 5.57
C GLN A 253 22.61 -22.01 5.58
N LYS A 254 21.32 -21.72 5.38
CA LYS A 254 20.78 -20.36 5.51
C LYS A 254 20.92 -19.79 6.90
N GLN A 255 20.90 -20.64 7.92
CA GLN A 255 21.08 -20.22 9.31
C GLN A 255 22.56 -19.99 9.61
N GLU A 256 23.43 -20.91 9.20
CA GLU A 256 24.89 -20.75 9.31
C GLU A 256 25.39 -19.46 8.64
N ILE A 257 24.95 -19.19 7.41
CA ILE A 257 25.32 -17.95 6.69
C ILE A 257 24.83 -16.70 7.40
N LYS A 258 23.68 -16.75 8.11
CA LYS A 258 23.20 -15.60 8.89
C LYS A 258 24.02 -15.36 10.15
N GLU A 259 24.75 -16.36 10.62
CA GLU A 259 25.62 -16.28 11.80
C GLU A 259 27.04 -15.83 11.41
N MET A 260 27.43 -15.99 10.15
CA MET A 260 28.70 -15.49 9.61
C MET A 260 28.86 -13.97 9.78
N THR A 261 30.11 -13.55 9.90
CA THR A 261 30.53 -12.15 9.84
C THR A 261 30.38 -11.59 8.42
N TYR A 262 30.41 -10.26 8.31
CA TYR A 262 30.30 -9.57 7.02
C TYR A 262 31.37 -10.02 6.01
N ASP A 263 32.61 -10.16 6.47
CA ASP A 263 33.75 -10.55 5.64
C ASP A 263 33.70 -12.02 5.21
N GLU A 264 33.21 -12.90 6.07
CA GLU A 264 33.03 -14.33 5.74
C GLU A 264 32.00 -14.53 4.63
N ILE A 265 30.88 -13.79 4.67
CA ILE A 265 29.86 -13.83 3.61
C ILE A 265 30.46 -13.36 2.28
N ALA A 266 31.21 -12.25 2.30
CA ALA A 266 31.86 -11.72 1.10
C ALA A 266 32.86 -12.72 0.50
N LYS A 267 33.74 -13.29 1.34
CA LYS A 267 34.73 -14.30 0.91
C LYS A 267 34.07 -15.56 0.36
N LYS A 268 32.99 -16.02 0.99
CA LYS A 268 32.27 -17.22 0.53
C LYS A 268 31.58 -16.98 -0.81
N LEU A 269 30.95 -15.83 -1.00
CA LEU A 269 30.34 -15.45 -2.27
C LEU A 269 31.39 -15.31 -3.39
N PHE A 270 32.54 -14.71 -3.09
CA PHE A 270 33.65 -14.60 -4.02
C PHE A 270 34.08 -15.98 -4.54
N ARG A 271 34.38 -16.93 -3.64
CA ARG A 271 34.82 -18.28 -4.01
C ARG A 271 33.79 -19.03 -4.85
N VAL A 272 32.52 -18.94 -4.47
CA VAL A 272 31.41 -19.56 -5.22
C VAL A 272 31.35 -19.06 -6.67
N MET A 273 31.57 -17.78 -6.90
CA MET A 273 31.57 -17.19 -8.25
C MET A 273 32.87 -17.42 -9.03
N GLU A 274 33.95 -17.76 -8.33
CA GLU A 274 35.23 -18.14 -8.92
C GLU A 274 35.22 -19.60 -9.38
N GLU A 275 34.70 -20.51 -8.56
CA GLU A 275 34.67 -21.96 -8.82
C GLU A 275 33.55 -22.39 -9.79
N MET A 276 32.45 -21.64 -9.84
CA MET A 276 31.30 -21.97 -10.69
C MET A 276 30.98 -20.86 -11.67
N ARG A 277 30.49 -21.26 -12.85
CA ARG A 277 29.90 -20.37 -13.84
C ARG A 277 28.52 -19.87 -13.41
N CYS A 278 28.48 -18.70 -12.80
CA CYS A 278 27.28 -18.10 -12.25
C CYS A 278 26.80 -16.90 -13.08
N LEU A 279 25.48 -16.76 -13.25
CA LEU A 279 24.86 -15.51 -13.69
C LEU A 279 24.19 -14.81 -12.51
N VAL A 280 24.72 -13.66 -12.11
CA VAL A 280 24.16 -12.82 -11.05
C VAL A 280 23.50 -11.59 -11.65
N ILE A 281 22.16 -11.51 -11.53
CA ILE A 281 21.36 -10.37 -11.96
C ILE A 281 21.15 -9.43 -10.77
N LEU A 282 21.69 -8.21 -10.86
CA LEU A 282 21.48 -7.13 -9.91
C LEU A 282 20.53 -6.09 -10.53
N ASP A 283 19.28 -6.16 -10.12
CA ASP A 283 18.20 -5.38 -10.72
C ASP A 283 18.00 -4.04 -9.98
N ASP A 284 17.99 -2.96 -10.74
CA ASP A 284 17.80 -1.54 -10.36
C ASP A 284 18.88 -0.98 -9.41
N ILE A 285 20.15 -1.00 -9.82
CA ILE A 285 21.23 -0.34 -9.06
C ILE A 285 21.13 1.18 -9.20
N TRP A 286 20.99 1.87 -8.07
CA TRP A 286 20.74 3.32 -8.03
C TRP A 286 21.98 4.20 -8.03
N SER A 287 23.11 3.73 -7.51
CA SER A 287 24.29 4.58 -7.36
C SER A 287 25.60 3.82 -7.50
N ILE A 288 26.65 4.54 -7.92
CA ILE A 288 28.02 4.02 -8.00
C ILE A 288 28.51 3.62 -6.60
N LYS A 289 28.09 4.36 -5.55
CA LYS A 289 28.39 4.03 -4.16
C LYS A 289 27.85 2.64 -3.78
N THR A 290 26.59 2.35 -4.12
CA THR A 290 25.97 1.04 -3.87
C THR A 290 26.72 -0.08 -4.58
N TRP A 291 27.07 0.13 -5.86
CA TRP A 291 27.89 -0.82 -6.60
C TRP A 291 29.26 -1.05 -5.95
N ASN A 292 29.95 0.03 -5.56
CA ASN A 292 31.26 -0.05 -4.93
C ASN A 292 31.26 -0.82 -3.62
N LEU A 293 30.15 -0.78 -2.87
CA LEU A 293 29.98 -1.60 -1.68
C LEU A 293 29.72 -3.06 -2.04
N LEU A 294 28.86 -3.33 -3.03
CA LEU A 294 28.50 -4.70 -3.43
C LEU A 294 29.66 -5.46 -4.08
N LYS A 295 30.46 -4.78 -4.91
CA LYS A 295 31.50 -5.41 -5.73
C LYS A 295 32.63 -6.06 -4.94
N VAL A 296 32.75 -5.73 -3.65
CA VAL A 296 33.76 -6.31 -2.74
C VAL A 296 33.65 -7.83 -2.64
N ALA A 297 32.43 -8.38 -2.79
CA ALA A 297 32.19 -9.83 -2.74
C ALA A 297 32.26 -10.52 -4.11
N PHE A 298 32.55 -9.79 -5.19
CA PHE A 298 32.56 -10.34 -6.54
C PHE A 298 34.00 -10.49 -7.07
N PRO A 299 34.31 -11.57 -7.81
CA PRO A 299 35.61 -11.73 -8.45
C PRO A 299 36.02 -10.50 -9.28
N ASN A 300 37.29 -10.16 -9.19
CA ASN A 300 37.98 -9.15 -10.01
C ASN A 300 39.00 -9.77 -10.97
N VAL A 301 39.18 -11.09 -10.91
CA VAL A 301 39.97 -11.91 -11.84
C VAL A 301 39.07 -12.45 -12.96
N GLU A 302 39.65 -12.93 -14.06
CA GLU A 302 38.87 -13.64 -15.08
C GLU A 302 38.22 -14.89 -14.50
N THR A 303 36.89 -14.97 -14.61
CA THR A 303 36.10 -16.14 -14.23
C THR A 303 35.05 -16.39 -15.31
N GLU A 304 34.43 -17.57 -15.27
CA GLU A 304 33.29 -17.86 -16.15
C GLU A 304 31.99 -17.18 -15.69
N SER A 305 31.99 -16.53 -14.52
CA SER A 305 30.80 -15.87 -13.98
C SER A 305 30.58 -14.49 -14.60
N THR A 306 29.31 -14.15 -14.79
CA THR A 306 28.89 -12.84 -15.31
C THR A 306 27.91 -12.17 -14.36
N ILE A 307 28.07 -10.85 -14.20
CA ILE A 307 27.12 -10.00 -13.48
C ILE A 307 26.30 -9.22 -14.52
N LEU A 308 24.99 -9.42 -14.55
CA LEU A 308 24.07 -8.58 -15.33
C LEU A 308 23.46 -7.54 -14.40
N LEU A 309 23.68 -6.26 -14.65
CA LEU A 309 23.06 -5.19 -13.87
C LEU A 309 22.06 -4.40 -14.69
N THR A 310 20.97 -3.96 -14.05
CA THR A 310 20.05 -2.99 -14.62
C THR A 310 20.13 -1.68 -13.83
N THR A 311 20.10 -0.53 -14.50
CA THR A 311 20.17 0.77 -13.84
C THR A 311 19.46 1.88 -14.63
N ARG A 312 19.07 2.95 -13.95
CA ARG A 312 18.54 4.17 -14.58
C ARG A 312 19.63 5.16 -14.96
N HIS A 313 20.81 5.05 -14.36
CA HIS A 313 21.86 6.07 -14.46
C HIS A 313 23.00 5.58 -15.33
N GLN A 314 23.29 6.31 -16.40
CA GLN A 314 24.41 6.01 -17.30
C GLN A 314 25.75 5.90 -16.55
N ALA A 315 25.97 6.75 -15.54
CA ALA A 315 27.18 6.73 -14.73
C ALA A 315 27.36 5.43 -13.91
N VAL A 316 26.25 4.80 -13.50
CA VAL A 316 26.27 3.47 -12.87
C VAL A 316 26.49 2.38 -13.91
N ALA A 317 25.98 2.57 -15.13
CA ALA A 317 26.17 1.61 -16.20
C ALA A 317 27.64 1.53 -16.58
N SER A 318 28.30 2.68 -16.80
CA SER A 318 29.64 2.88 -17.38
C SER A 318 30.84 2.48 -16.49
N LEU A 319 30.63 1.60 -15.51
CA LEU A 319 31.55 1.30 -14.39
C LEU A 319 33.05 1.32 -14.80
N PRO A 320 33.84 2.26 -14.27
CA PRO A 320 35.26 2.33 -14.62
C PRO A 320 36.03 1.10 -14.09
N ASN A 321 37.01 0.62 -14.88
CA ASN A 321 37.97 -0.43 -14.54
C ASN A 321 37.46 -1.89 -14.53
N ARG A 322 36.42 -2.23 -15.31
CA ARG A 322 36.05 -3.64 -15.58
C ARG A 322 35.81 -3.85 -17.08
N ASN A 323 35.97 -5.09 -17.55
CA ASN A 323 35.53 -5.48 -18.89
C ASN A 323 33.98 -5.52 -18.89
N VAL A 324 33.35 -4.42 -19.31
CA VAL A 324 31.90 -4.23 -19.23
C VAL A 324 31.29 -3.99 -20.60
N PHE A 325 30.21 -4.72 -20.91
CA PHE A 325 29.35 -4.41 -22.05
C PHE A 325 28.21 -3.50 -21.60
N PHE A 326 28.00 -2.38 -22.29
CA PHE A 326 26.94 -1.42 -21.95
C PHE A 326 25.84 -1.45 -23.02
N HIS A 327 24.62 -1.74 -22.60
CA HIS A 327 23.43 -1.79 -23.44
C HIS A 327 22.46 -0.67 -23.08
N LYS A 328 22.31 0.33 -23.97
CA LYS A 328 21.30 1.38 -23.82
C LYS A 328 19.97 0.88 -24.39
N LEU A 329 18.98 0.67 -23.53
CA LEU A 329 17.65 0.29 -23.96
C LEU A 329 16.91 1.52 -24.54
N GLN A 330 16.41 1.40 -25.76
CA GLN A 330 15.67 2.47 -26.43
C GLN A 330 14.16 2.41 -26.11
N PRO A 331 13.44 3.55 -26.17
CA PRO A 331 11.99 3.56 -26.16
C PRO A 331 11.39 2.81 -27.35
N LEU A 332 10.15 2.36 -27.21
CA LEU A 332 9.40 1.74 -28.30
C LEU A 332 9.13 2.76 -29.41
N ASN A 333 9.22 2.33 -30.66
CA ASN A 333 8.77 3.14 -31.79
C ASN A 333 7.23 3.25 -31.83
N GLU A 334 6.70 4.08 -32.72
CA GLU A 334 5.24 4.33 -32.80
C GLU A 334 4.43 3.06 -33.08
N ASN A 335 4.92 2.17 -33.95
CA ASN A 335 4.23 0.94 -34.30
C ASN A 335 4.25 -0.06 -33.14
N GLU A 336 5.39 -0.22 -32.48
CA GLU A 336 5.53 -1.04 -31.29
C GLU A 336 4.66 -0.53 -30.14
N SER A 337 4.61 0.80 -29.96
CA SER A 337 3.79 1.46 -28.95
C SER A 337 2.30 1.22 -29.19
N TRP A 338 1.84 1.34 -30.44
CA TRP A 338 0.48 1.01 -30.82
C TRP A 338 0.15 -0.46 -30.56
N ASN A 339 1.02 -1.37 -31.01
CA ASN A 339 0.84 -2.81 -30.83
C ASN A 339 0.71 -3.19 -29.34
N LEU A 340 1.52 -2.57 -28.47
CA LEU A 340 1.40 -2.76 -27.02
C LEU A 340 0.08 -2.19 -26.46
N LEU A 341 -0.34 -1.00 -26.89
CA LEU A 341 -1.61 -0.39 -26.46
C LEU A 341 -2.79 -1.25 -26.89
N GLU A 342 -2.82 -1.65 -28.15
CA GLU A 342 -3.86 -2.47 -28.77
C GLU A 342 -4.03 -3.78 -28.00
N LYS A 343 -2.94 -4.54 -27.80
CA LYS A 343 -2.94 -5.80 -27.02
C LYS A 343 -3.51 -5.66 -25.60
N LYS A 344 -3.41 -4.47 -25.00
CA LYS A 344 -3.83 -4.24 -23.61
C LYS A 344 -5.21 -3.59 -23.46
N ALA A 345 -5.55 -2.65 -24.35
CA ALA A 345 -6.79 -1.88 -24.26
C ALA A 345 -7.91 -2.45 -25.14
N ILE A 346 -7.56 -2.95 -26.33
CA ILE A 346 -8.51 -3.35 -27.37
C ILE A 346 -8.56 -4.88 -27.41
N SER A 347 -9.72 -5.47 -27.06
CA SER A 347 -9.88 -6.92 -27.13
C SER A 347 -10.02 -7.37 -28.59
N GLU A 348 -9.37 -8.46 -28.98
CA GLU A 348 -9.49 -9.09 -30.32
C GLU A 348 -10.94 -9.39 -30.71
N ARG A 349 -11.88 -9.42 -29.75
CA ARG A 349 -13.31 -9.69 -29.97
C ARG A 349 -14.20 -8.44 -30.04
N ALA A 350 -13.67 -7.23 -29.86
CA ALA A 350 -14.50 -6.06 -29.52
C ALA A 350 -14.83 -5.08 -30.65
N ASP A 351 -14.23 -5.15 -31.84
CA ASP A 351 -14.58 -4.25 -32.94
C ASP A 351 -14.69 -5.04 -34.26
N ILE A 352 -15.91 -5.54 -34.54
CA ILE A 352 -16.29 -6.05 -35.89
C ILE A 352 -16.44 -4.86 -36.86
N ASP A 353 -16.56 -3.63 -36.33
CA ASP A 353 -16.64 -2.39 -37.09
C ASP A 353 -15.26 -1.74 -37.29
N LEU A 354 -14.77 -1.81 -38.53
CA LEU A 354 -13.49 -1.23 -38.96
C LEU A 354 -13.44 0.30 -38.78
N GLY A 355 -14.57 0.99 -38.84
CA GLY A 355 -14.66 2.44 -38.66
C GLY A 355 -14.37 2.87 -37.23
N ILE A 356 -14.95 2.16 -36.25
CA ILE A 356 -14.72 2.40 -34.82
C ILE A 356 -13.26 2.14 -34.46
N PHE A 357 -12.70 1.01 -34.93
CA PHE A 357 -11.30 0.68 -34.71
C PHE A 357 -10.36 1.76 -35.27
N THR A 358 -10.63 2.23 -36.49
CA THR A 358 -9.81 3.28 -37.13
C THR A 358 -9.83 4.58 -36.33
N LYS A 359 -10.99 4.99 -35.81
CA LYS A 359 -11.08 6.21 -35.00
C LYS A 359 -10.40 6.08 -33.64
N LYS A 360 -10.58 4.92 -32.97
CA LYS A 360 -9.83 4.60 -31.73
C LYS A 360 -8.33 4.60 -31.99
N ARG A 361 -7.87 4.09 -33.13
CA ARG A 361 -6.46 4.14 -33.54
C ARG A 361 -5.96 5.56 -33.72
N GLU A 362 -6.70 6.41 -34.40
CA GLU A 362 -6.34 7.83 -34.57
C GLU A 362 -6.16 8.53 -33.21
N LEU A 363 -7.15 8.40 -32.31
CA LEU A 363 -7.11 9.00 -30.97
C LEU A 363 -5.98 8.39 -30.12
N GLY A 364 -5.84 7.07 -30.13
CA GLY A 364 -4.80 6.36 -29.40
C GLY A 364 -3.40 6.77 -29.83
N MET A 365 -3.15 6.89 -31.14
CA MET A 365 -1.86 7.38 -31.65
C MET A 365 -1.56 8.81 -31.19
N LYS A 366 -2.55 9.70 -31.14
CA LYS A 366 -2.36 11.06 -30.60
C LYS A 366 -1.96 11.01 -29.12
N MET A 367 -2.63 10.19 -28.31
CA MET A 367 -2.30 10.04 -26.89
C MET A 367 -0.92 9.37 -26.66
N LEU A 368 -0.54 8.40 -27.49
CA LEU A 368 0.73 7.68 -27.39
C LEU A 368 1.96 8.59 -27.58
N ARG A 369 1.82 9.69 -28.33
CA ARG A 369 2.89 10.70 -28.47
C ARG A 369 3.33 11.26 -27.11
N HIS A 370 2.43 11.29 -26.14
CA HIS A 370 2.72 11.76 -24.78
C HIS A 370 3.37 10.69 -23.90
N CYS A 371 3.25 9.41 -24.28
CA CYS A 371 3.92 8.31 -23.60
C CYS A 371 5.41 8.19 -23.96
N LYS A 372 5.89 8.91 -24.98
CA LYS A 372 7.31 8.93 -25.44
C LYS A 372 7.92 7.54 -25.65
N GLY A 373 7.11 6.58 -26.12
CA GLY A 373 7.54 5.19 -26.34
C GLY A 373 7.81 4.39 -25.05
N LEU A 374 7.43 4.89 -23.88
CA LEU A 374 7.68 4.22 -22.60
C LEU A 374 6.63 3.13 -22.33
N PRO A 375 7.01 1.83 -22.28
CA PRO A 375 6.06 0.73 -22.09
C PRO A 375 5.16 0.88 -20.87
N LEU A 376 5.69 1.38 -19.75
CA LEU A 376 4.88 1.61 -18.55
C LEU A 376 3.77 2.63 -18.77
N ALA A 377 4.08 3.78 -19.38
CA ALA A 377 3.10 4.83 -19.65
C ALA A 377 2.01 4.34 -20.60
N ILE A 378 2.42 3.58 -21.63
CA ILE A 378 1.52 2.97 -22.61
C ILE A 378 0.56 1.98 -21.93
N ILE A 379 1.08 1.11 -21.05
CA ILE A 379 0.26 0.13 -20.32
C ILE A 379 -0.71 0.81 -19.34
N VAL A 380 -0.29 1.91 -18.69
CA VAL A 380 -1.18 2.69 -17.81
C VAL A 380 -2.28 3.37 -18.61
N LEU A 381 -1.94 4.00 -19.74
CA LEU A 381 -2.93 4.57 -20.66
C LEU A 381 -3.90 3.48 -21.17
N ALA A 382 -3.39 2.30 -21.51
CA ALA A 382 -4.22 1.16 -21.89
C ALA A 382 -5.19 0.75 -20.78
N GLY A 383 -4.76 0.82 -19.51
CA GLY A 383 -5.61 0.54 -18.34
C GLY A 383 -6.75 1.55 -18.16
N VAL A 384 -6.54 2.82 -18.55
CA VAL A 384 -7.59 3.86 -18.59
C VAL A 384 -8.58 3.58 -19.72
N LEU A 385 -8.06 3.26 -20.92
CA LEU A 385 -8.86 3.06 -22.13
C LEU A 385 -9.58 1.69 -22.18
N GLY A 386 -9.07 0.67 -21.50
CA GLY A 386 -9.53 -0.72 -21.64
C GLY A 386 -10.96 -1.01 -21.15
N ARG A 387 -11.63 -0.02 -20.54
CA ARG A 387 -13.06 -0.03 -20.17
C ARG A 387 -13.91 0.99 -20.94
N LYS A 388 -13.32 1.74 -21.87
CA LYS A 388 -13.99 2.75 -22.69
C LYS A 388 -14.39 2.10 -24.02
N ASN A 389 -15.68 1.83 -24.18
CA ASN A 389 -16.19 1.05 -25.31
C ASN A 389 -16.58 1.94 -26.49
N THR A 390 -16.92 3.20 -26.23
CA THR A 390 -17.39 4.17 -27.23
C THR A 390 -16.29 5.14 -27.67
N ILE A 391 -16.43 5.69 -28.88
CA ILE A 391 -15.53 6.74 -29.39
C ILE A 391 -15.58 7.98 -28.49
N ARG A 392 -16.77 8.39 -28.06
CA ARG A 392 -16.97 9.56 -27.19
C ARG A 392 -16.20 9.44 -25.87
N GLU A 393 -16.15 8.25 -25.28
CA GLU A 393 -15.35 8.01 -24.07
C GLU A 393 -13.84 8.13 -24.32
N TRP A 394 -13.36 7.73 -25.51
CA TRP A 394 -11.97 7.93 -25.93
C TRP A 394 -11.65 9.40 -26.19
N GLU A 395 -12.58 10.15 -26.78
CA GLU A 395 -12.46 11.60 -26.98
C GLU A 395 -12.35 12.34 -25.64
N ILE A 396 -13.19 11.99 -24.66
CA ILE A 396 -13.11 12.56 -23.29
C ILE A 396 -11.74 12.29 -22.66
N VAL A 397 -11.21 11.07 -22.79
CA VAL A 397 -9.87 10.75 -22.27
C VAL A 397 -8.81 11.56 -23.00
N TYR A 398 -8.89 11.69 -24.33
CA TYR A 398 -7.97 12.50 -25.12
C TYR A 398 -8.00 13.97 -24.72
N GLU A 399 -9.18 14.57 -24.56
CA GLU A 399 -9.35 15.94 -24.07
C GLU A 399 -8.71 16.13 -22.70
N ASN A 400 -8.94 15.19 -21.77
CA ASN A 400 -8.32 15.22 -20.45
C ASN A 400 -6.78 15.12 -20.54
N VAL A 401 -6.23 14.21 -21.36
CA VAL A 401 -4.76 14.13 -21.57
C VAL A 401 -4.23 15.47 -22.04
N HIS A 402 -4.89 16.09 -23.03
CA HIS A 402 -4.46 17.37 -23.58
C HIS A 402 -4.49 18.50 -22.54
N GLU A 403 -5.55 18.54 -21.71
CA GLU A 403 -5.69 19.52 -20.64
C GLU A 403 -4.60 19.38 -19.56
N TYR A 404 -4.23 18.15 -19.18
CA TYR A 404 -3.17 17.94 -18.20
C TYR A 404 -1.81 18.43 -18.70
N ILE A 405 -1.56 18.31 -20.00
CA ILE A 405 -0.31 18.70 -20.63
C ILE A 405 -0.24 20.20 -20.83
N SER A 406 -1.35 20.84 -21.25
CA SER A 406 -1.40 22.30 -21.34
C SER A 406 -1.23 22.97 -19.97
N ARG A 407 -1.62 22.30 -18.89
CA ARG A 407 -1.38 22.73 -17.50
C ARG A 407 0.06 22.49 -17.01
N GLY A 408 0.82 21.58 -17.62
CA GLY A 408 2.16 21.15 -17.16
C GLY A 408 3.29 22.11 -17.46
N ILE A 409 3.12 22.99 -18.46
CA ILE A 409 4.14 23.90 -18.96
C ILE A 409 4.49 24.94 -17.89
N GLY A 410 5.51 24.67 -17.05
CA GLY A 410 5.93 25.66 -16.06
C GLY A 410 7.17 25.38 -15.20
N HIS A 411 7.47 24.16 -14.73
CA HIS A 411 8.41 24.05 -13.60
C HIS A 411 9.24 22.75 -13.47
N GLU A 412 9.82 22.18 -14.53
CA GLU A 412 10.83 21.10 -14.37
C GLU A 412 12.00 21.24 -15.36
N GLN A 413 13.05 21.97 -14.96
CA GLN A 413 14.25 22.23 -15.78
C GLN A 413 15.23 21.05 -15.89
N GLU A 414 15.03 19.94 -15.16
CA GLU A 414 16.02 18.85 -15.13
C GLU A 414 15.63 17.60 -15.93
N TYR A 415 14.38 17.47 -16.43
CA TYR A 415 13.94 16.34 -17.25
C TYR A 415 12.87 16.72 -18.30
N GLU A 416 13.13 17.76 -19.11
CA GLU A 416 12.24 18.22 -20.19
C GLU A 416 11.82 17.09 -21.17
N GLU A 417 12.61 16.03 -21.31
CA GLU A 417 12.39 14.98 -22.31
C GLU A 417 11.15 14.09 -22.03
N TYR A 418 10.64 14.03 -20.79
CA TYR A 418 9.61 13.07 -20.36
C TYR A 418 8.43 13.65 -19.57
N GLU A 419 8.23 14.97 -19.59
CA GLU A 419 7.11 15.67 -18.94
C GLU A 419 5.77 14.93 -19.20
N GLY A 420 5.49 14.59 -20.47
CA GLY A 420 4.30 13.85 -20.94
C GLY A 420 3.97 12.57 -20.17
N VAL A 421 4.98 11.85 -19.68
CA VAL A 421 4.80 10.58 -18.95
C VAL A 421 4.16 10.84 -17.58
N SER A 422 4.60 11.88 -16.88
CA SER A 422 4.07 12.26 -15.57
C SER A 422 2.59 12.63 -15.66
N GLN A 423 2.17 13.31 -16.73
CA GLN A 423 0.76 13.65 -16.95
C GLN A 423 -0.10 12.42 -17.25
N VAL A 424 0.37 11.47 -18.07
CA VAL A 424 -0.36 10.22 -18.34
C VAL A 424 -0.56 9.41 -17.05
N LEU A 425 0.46 9.34 -16.20
CA LEU A 425 0.35 8.69 -14.89
C LEU A 425 -0.63 9.44 -13.97
N ALA A 426 -0.57 10.77 -13.90
CA ALA A 426 -1.49 11.57 -13.09
C ALA A 426 -2.95 11.39 -13.52
N LEU A 427 -3.20 11.41 -14.83
CA LEU A 427 -4.53 11.18 -15.41
C LEU A 427 -5.12 9.82 -14.99
N SER A 428 -4.29 8.78 -14.94
CA SER A 428 -4.76 7.44 -14.55
C SER A 428 -5.26 7.37 -13.11
N TYR A 429 -4.73 8.21 -12.21
CA TYR A 429 -5.26 8.37 -10.86
C TYR A 429 -6.56 9.19 -10.87
N ASP A 430 -6.64 10.23 -11.70
CA ASP A 430 -7.80 11.12 -11.73
C ASP A 430 -9.03 10.43 -12.35
N ASP A 431 -8.85 9.53 -13.33
CA ASP A 431 -9.88 8.62 -13.89
C ASP A 431 -10.28 7.48 -12.93
N LEU A 432 -9.60 7.29 -11.79
CA LEU A 432 -10.05 6.29 -10.82
C LEU A 432 -11.43 6.68 -10.26
N PRO A 433 -12.36 5.70 -10.14
CA PRO A 433 -13.54 5.88 -9.33
C PRO A 433 -13.16 6.36 -7.92
N TYR A 434 -13.97 7.26 -7.34
CA TYR A 434 -13.66 7.91 -6.07
C TYR A 434 -13.24 6.90 -4.98
N TYR A 435 -13.89 5.74 -4.93
CA TYR A 435 -13.65 4.74 -3.89
C TYR A 435 -12.33 3.98 -4.04
N LEU A 436 -11.73 3.93 -5.23
CA LEU A 436 -10.43 3.30 -5.45
C LEU A 436 -9.27 4.24 -5.10
N LYS A 437 -9.45 5.56 -5.19
CA LYS A 437 -8.40 6.56 -4.94
C LYS A 437 -7.73 6.35 -3.57
N PRO A 438 -8.46 6.19 -2.44
CA PRO A 438 -7.83 5.98 -1.13
C PRO A 438 -7.09 4.63 -1.03
N CYS A 439 -7.63 3.58 -1.66
CA CYS A 439 -6.98 2.26 -1.69
C CYS A 439 -5.66 2.32 -2.46
N PHE A 440 -5.64 3.02 -3.60
CA PHE A 440 -4.42 3.26 -4.37
C PHE A 440 -3.40 4.08 -3.59
N LEU A 441 -3.80 5.23 -3.02
CA LEU A 441 -2.88 6.06 -2.22
C LEU A 441 -2.29 5.29 -1.04
N TYR A 442 -3.06 4.39 -0.41
CA TYR A 442 -2.56 3.57 0.70
C TYR A 442 -1.36 2.68 0.34
N LEU A 443 -1.20 2.31 -0.94
CA LEU A 443 -0.07 1.53 -1.40
C LEU A 443 1.25 2.31 -1.33
N GLY A 444 1.22 3.64 -1.38
CA GLY A 444 2.40 4.50 -1.27
C GLY A 444 3.15 4.37 0.06
N HIS A 445 2.49 3.88 1.12
CA HIS A 445 3.13 3.57 2.40
C HIS A 445 4.24 2.54 2.31
N TYR A 446 4.20 1.66 1.31
CA TYR A 446 5.12 0.55 1.16
C TYR A 446 6.38 0.98 0.41
N PRO A 447 7.55 0.36 0.67
CA PRO A 447 8.77 0.65 -0.09
C PRO A 447 8.64 0.22 -1.56
N GLU A 448 9.52 0.79 -2.39
CA GLU A 448 9.76 0.37 -3.78
C GLU A 448 9.98 -1.15 -3.87
N ASP A 449 9.45 -1.74 -4.94
CA ASP A 449 9.53 -3.16 -5.30
C ASP A 449 9.12 -4.20 -4.23
N CYS A 450 8.56 -3.74 -3.09
CA CYS A 450 8.26 -4.66 -2.01
C CYS A 450 7.03 -5.52 -2.34
N ASN A 451 7.10 -6.81 -1.99
CA ASN A 451 5.95 -7.69 -2.10
C ASN A 451 4.95 -7.39 -0.97
N ILE A 452 3.78 -6.87 -1.34
CA ILE A 452 2.71 -6.55 -0.42
C ILE A 452 1.80 -7.78 -0.28
N TRP A 453 1.61 -8.26 0.95
CA TRP A 453 0.69 -9.37 1.21
C TRP A 453 -0.77 -8.90 1.15
N VAL A 454 -1.51 -9.36 0.13
CA VAL A 454 -2.91 -8.95 -0.11
C VAL A 454 -3.78 -9.20 1.11
N SER A 455 -3.63 -10.37 1.73
CA SER A 455 -4.43 -10.72 2.92
C SER A 455 -4.25 -9.78 4.11
N LYS A 456 -3.13 -9.04 4.17
CA LYS A 456 -2.88 -8.04 5.21
C LYS A 456 -3.34 -6.66 4.75
N LEU A 457 -3.03 -6.31 3.50
CA LEU A 457 -3.47 -5.07 2.86
C LEU A 457 -4.99 -4.90 2.97
N THR A 458 -5.77 -5.94 2.66
CA THR A 458 -7.24 -5.86 2.75
C THR A 458 -7.73 -5.62 4.17
N LYS A 459 -7.10 -6.25 5.18
CA LYS A 459 -7.45 -5.99 6.60
C LYS A 459 -7.12 -4.57 7.02
N LEU A 460 -6.01 -4.01 6.49
CA LEU A 460 -5.65 -2.62 6.73
C LEU A 460 -6.69 -1.69 6.09
N TRP A 461 -7.02 -1.85 4.81
CA TRP A 461 -8.05 -1.04 4.14
C TRP A 461 -9.40 -1.07 4.88
N VAL A 462 -9.81 -2.24 5.34
CA VAL A 462 -11.04 -2.39 6.14
C VAL A 462 -10.92 -1.68 7.50
N ALA A 463 -9.81 -1.85 8.21
CA ALA A 463 -9.60 -1.20 9.51
C ALA A 463 -9.49 0.32 9.41
N GLU A 464 -8.93 0.84 8.31
CA GLU A 464 -8.87 2.27 7.99
C GLU A 464 -10.27 2.86 7.73
N GLY A 465 -11.22 2.04 7.27
CA GLY A 465 -12.52 2.48 6.76
C GLY A 465 -12.46 2.98 5.33
N LEU A 466 -11.59 2.40 4.48
CA LEU A 466 -11.48 2.72 3.05
C LEU A 466 -12.38 1.85 2.16
N ILE A 467 -13.13 0.92 2.77
CA ILE A 467 -13.98 -0.06 2.09
C ILE A 467 -15.41 0.12 2.62
N SER A 468 -16.40 -0.02 1.74
CA SER A 468 -17.82 0.17 2.04
C SER A 468 -18.67 -1.04 1.64
N LEU A 469 -19.72 -1.32 2.42
CA LEU A 469 -20.71 -2.34 2.10
C LEU A 469 -21.61 -1.95 0.92
N ARG A 470 -21.77 -0.66 0.59
CA ARG A 470 -22.55 -0.25 -0.61
C ARG A 470 -21.85 -0.58 -1.92
N GLN A 471 -20.57 -0.96 -1.86
CA GLN A 471 -19.82 -1.51 -3.00
C GLN A 471 -20.17 -2.98 -3.28
N GLN A 472 -21.10 -3.58 -2.53
CA GLN A 472 -21.61 -4.93 -2.78
C GLN A 472 -22.18 -5.03 -4.20
N ARG A 473 -21.52 -5.84 -5.03
CA ARG A 473 -21.95 -6.14 -6.39
C ARG A 473 -22.64 -7.51 -6.50
N HIS A 474 -22.49 -8.41 -5.51
CA HIS A 474 -23.12 -9.73 -5.52
C HIS A 474 -23.53 -10.26 -4.12
N GLY A 475 -24.79 -10.70 -4.00
CA GLY A 475 -25.26 -11.75 -3.07
C GLY A 475 -25.20 -11.50 -1.55
N LEU A 476 -26.14 -12.13 -0.83
CA LEU A 476 -26.12 -12.26 0.64
C LEU A 476 -24.92 -13.14 1.06
N GLY A 477 -23.73 -12.56 1.30
CA GLY A 477 -22.59 -13.33 1.86
C GLY A 477 -21.18 -12.76 1.72
N GLU A 478 -20.96 -11.66 0.99
CA GLU A 478 -19.62 -11.06 0.81
C GLU A 478 -19.14 -10.34 2.08
N THR A 479 -17.88 -10.56 2.45
CA THR A 479 -17.23 -9.84 3.57
C THR A 479 -16.56 -8.56 3.08
N MET A 480 -16.32 -7.62 3.99
CA MET A 480 -15.54 -6.41 3.69
C MET A 480 -14.16 -6.73 3.11
N GLU A 481 -13.55 -7.84 3.56
CA GLU A 481 -12.27 -8.31 3.07
C GLU A 481 -12.35 -8.88 1.65
N ASP A 482 -13.54 -9.27 1.17
CA ASP A 482 -13.80 -9.69 -0.22
C ASP A 482 -13.94 -8.45 -1.12
N ILE A 483 -14.76 -7.48 -0.73
CA ILE A 483 -14.89 -6.18 -1.42
C ILE A 483 -13.51 -5.49 -1.55
N ALA A 484 -12.69 -5.56 -0.51
CA ALA A 484 -11.31 -5.06 -0.55
C ALA A 484 -10.43 -5.77 -1.59
N ARG A 485 -10.63 -7.07 -1.83
CA ARG A 485 -9.92 -7.81 -2.90
C ARG A 485 -10.44 -7.43 -4.27
N ASP A 486 -11.72 -7.12 -4.40
CA ASP A 486 -12.28 -6.65 -5.66
C ASP A 486 -11.73 -5.27 -6.02
N CYS A 487 -11.66 -4.35 -5.04
CA CYS A 487 -10.99 -3.06 -5.21
C CYS A 487 -9.53 -3.22 -5.67
N LEU A 488 -8.78 -4.15 -5.08
CA LEU A 488 -7.41 -4.45 -5.53
C LEU A 488 -7.39 -5.00 -6.96
N SER A 489 -8.34 -5.88 -7.29
CA SER A 489 -8.42 -6.49 -8.62
C SER A 489 -8.71 -5.44 -9.68
N GLU A 490 -9.59 -4.47 -9.39
CA GLU A 490 -9.82 -3.32 -10.27
C GLU A 490 -8.58 -2.43 -10.46
N LEU A 491 -7.78 -2.20 -9.40
CA LEU A 491 -6.51 -1.47 -9.52
C LEU A 491 -5.48 -2.23 -10.37
N VAL A 492 -5.49 -3.56 -10.32
CA VAL A 492 -4.65 -4.40 -11.18
C VAL A 492 -5.14 -4.35 -12.63
N GLU A 493 -6.45 -4.41 -12.86
CA GLU A 493 -7.05 -4.27 -14.19
C GLU A 493 -6.75 -2.92 -14.84
N LYS A 494 -6.74 -1.85 -14.04
CA LYS A 494 -6.29 -0.51 -14.46
C LYS A 494 -4.77 -0.36 -14.59
N CYS A 495 -4.02 -1.46 -14.45
CA CYS A 495 -2.56 -1.54 -14.61
C CYS A 495 -1.74 -0.64 -13.66
N LEU A 496 -2.35 -0.13 -12.59
CA LEU A 496 -1.68 0.65 -11.54
C LEU A 496 -0.97 -0.24 -10.51
N VAL A 497 -1.42 -1.49 -10.39
CA VAL A 497 -0.89 -2.48 -9.46
C VAL A 497 -0.51 -3.74 -10.21
N GLN A 498 0.64 -4.32 -9.89
CA GLN A 498 1.12 -5.56 -10.48
C GLN A 498 0.81 -6.75 -9.58
N VAL A 499 0.52 -7.89 -10.21
CA VAL A 499 0.35 -9.15 -9.50
C VAL A 499 1.72 -9.68 -9.11
N GLY A 500 1.86 -9.94 -7.81
CA GLY A 500 2.98 -10.67 -7.29
C GLY A 500 2.76 -12.18 -7.49
N THR A 501 2.39 -12.88 -6.43
CA THR A 501 2.11 -14.31 -6.46
C THR A 501 0.61 -14.57 -6.52
N SER A 502 0.23 -15.63 -7.22
CA SER A 502 -1.11 -16.20 -7.18
C SER A 502 -1.10 -17.52 -6.40
N GLY A 503 -2.21 -17.82 -5.72
CA GLY A 503 -2.43 -19.13 -5.13
C GLY A 503 -2.80 -20.17 -6.19
N SER A 504 -2.91 -21.42 -5.77
CA SER A 504 -3.40 -22.52 -6.60
C SER A 504 -4.77 -22.25 -7.22
N THR A 505 -5.62 -21.48 -6.54
CA THR A 505 -6.96 -21.10 -7.02
C THR A 505 -6.97 -19.84 -7.89
N GLY A 506 -5.81 -19.35 -8.34
CA GLY A 506 -5.68 -18.10 -9.09
C GLY A 506 -5.76 -16.81 -8.25
N THR A 507 -6.21 -16.91 -6.98
CA THR A 507 -6.33 -15.77 -6.07
C THR A 507 -5.00 -15.03 -5.84
N ILE A 508 -5.00 -13.71 -5.93
CA ILE A 508 -3.82 -12.86 -5.71
C ILE A 508 -3.38 -12.98 -4.24
N LYS A 509 -2.16 -13.46 -3.99
CA LYS A 509 -1.56 -13.59 -2.65
C LYS A 509 -0.68 -12.41 -2.31
N THR A 510 0.10 -11.93 -3.27
CA THR A 510 0.89 -10.71 -3.14
C THR A 510 0.70 -9.78 -4.33
N CYS A 511 0.85 -8.49 -4.12
CA CYS A 511 0.87 -7.45 -5.16
C CYS A 511 2.11 -6.55 -5.01
N ARG A 512 2.38 -5.73 -6.02
CA ARG A 512 3.46 -4.74 -6.04
C ARG A 512 3.00 -3.48 -6.78
N ILE A 513 3.62 -2.35 -6.48
CA ILE A 513 3.48 -1.10 -7.25
C ILE A 513 4.79 -0.83 -7.99
N HIS A 514 4.72 -0.40 -9.24
CA HIS A 514 5.91 0.01 -10.00
C HIS A 514 6.39 1.37 -9.49
N ASP A 515 7.70 1.61 -9.45
CA ASP A 515 8.28 2.81 -8.83
C ASP A 515 7.73 4.13 -9.39
N LEU A 516 7.72 4.34 -10.70
CA LEU A 516 7.10 5.57 -11.27
C LEU A 516 5.61 5.74 -10.89
N VAL A 517 4.86 4.65 -10.75
CA VAL A 517 3.45 4.70 -10.30
C VAL A 517 3.39 5.01 -8.79
N ARG A 518 4.36 4.51 -8.03
CA ARG A 518 4.55 4.82 -6.61
C ARG A 518 4.94 6.29 -6.42
N ASP A 519 5.79 6.86 -7.27
CA ASP A 519 6.19 8.27 -7.21
C ASP A 519 4.97 9.17 -7.46
N MET A 520 4.18 8.88 -8.49
CA MET A 520 2.89 9.54 -8.71
C MET A 520 1.95 9.37 -7.49
N CYS A 521 1.86 8.16 -6.92
CA CYS A 521 1.08 7.88 -5.71
C CYS A 521 1.53 8.75 -4.51
N LEU A 522 2.84 8.93 -4.31
CA LEU A 522 3.40 9.78 -3.26
C LEU A 522 3.08 11.26 -3.49
N LEU A 523 3.16 11.74 -4.74
CA LEU A 523 2.79 13.11 -5.11
C LEU A 523 1.33 13.39 -4.84
N LYS A 524 0.43 12.55 -5.36
CA LYS A 524 -1.02 12.66 -5.11
C LYS A 524 -1.35 12.52 -3.62
N ALA A 525 -0.65 11.65 -2.88
CA ALA A 525 -0.83 11.54 -1.44
C ALA A 525 -0.41 12.81 -0.69
N LYS A 526 0.64 13.50 -1.15
CA LYS A 526 1.06 14.79 -0.58
C LYS A 526 0.04 15.89 -0.88
N GLU A 527 -0.41 16.02 -2.12
CA GLU A 527 -1.46 16.97 -2.53
C GLU A 527 -2.74 16.79 -1.70
N GLU A 528 -3.11 15.53 -1.44
CA GLU A 528 -4.31 15.17 -0.69
C GLU A 528 -4.08 15.11 0.83
N SER A 529 -2.87 15.41 1.32
CA SER A 529 -2.48 15.25 2.73
C SER A 529 -2.86 13.88 3.32
N PHE A 530 -2.81 12.82 2.50
CA PHE A 530 -3.40 11.52 2.79
C PHE A 530 -2.58 10.70 3.79
N PHE A 531 -1.25 10.74 3.67
CA PHE A 531 -0.32 10.20 4.65
C PHE A 531 0.98 11.01 4.74
N GLN A 532 1.72 10.79 5.81
CA GLN A 532 3.11 11.22 5.98
C GLN A 532 4.02 10.01 6.19
N ILE A 533 5.23 10.05 5.62
CA ILE A 533 6.27 9.06 5.86
C ILE A 533 7.44 9.77 6.56
N ASN A 534 7.76 9.32 7.78
CA ASN A 534 8.90 9.82 8.53
C ASN A 534 10.05 8.83 8.43
N TYR A 535 11.20 9.34 8.01
CA TYR A 535 12.46 8.64 7.99
C TYR A 535 13.35 9.22 9.09
N SER A 536 14.01 8.38 9.88
CA SER A 536 14.86 8.84 10.98
C SER A 536 16.22 9.40 10.54
N LEU A 537 16.48 9.54 9.24
CA LEU A 537 17.68 10.23 8.75
C LEU A 537 17.47 11.75 8.90
N GLN A 538 18.07 12.33 9.94
CA GLN A 538 18.67 13.65 9.82
C GLN A 538 19.87 13.53 8.86
N GLU A 539 19.60 13.51 7.56
CA GLU A 539 20.60 13.91 6.58
C GLU A 539 20.01 15.12 5.87
N ASN A 540 20.80 16.20 5.87
CA ASN A 540 20.47 17.51 5.33
C ASN A 540 19.55 17.42 4.12
N GLU A 541 18.49 18.23 4.11
CA GLU A 541 17.49 18.34 3.04
C GLU A 541 18.10 18.55 1.63
N ALA A 542 19.41 18.83 1.54
CA ALA A 542 20.18 19.00 0.32
C ALA A 542 20.70 17.70 -0.34
N ALA A 543 20.71 16.52 0.32
CA ALA A 543 21.41 15.33 -0.19
C ALA A 543 20.52 14.20 -0.75
N ASN A 544 19.20 14.42 -0.86
CA ASN A 544 18.27 13.41 -1.36
C ASN A 544 17.54 13.91 -2.63
N PRO A 545 18.12 13.74 -3.83
CA PRO A 545 17.67 14.42 -5.05
C PRO A 545 16.22 14.11 -5.47
N PHE A 546 15.65 12.99 -5.02
CA PHE A 546 14.34 12.52 -5.50
C PHE A 546 13.17 12.78 -4.55
N THR A 547 13.42 13.25 -3.32
CA THR A 547 12.35 13.85 -2.49
C THR A 547 12.32 15.37 -2.60
N SER A 548 13.41 15.99 -3.04
CA SER A 548 13.50 17.43 -3.23
C SER A 548 12.99 17.95 -4.58
N SER A 549 12.94 17.17 -5.66
CA SER A 549 12.59 17.76 -6.97
C SER A 549 11.09 17.79 -7.31
N MET A 550 10.31 16.73 -7.03
CA MET A 550 8.85 16.74 -7.32
C MET A 550 7.98 16.97 -6.09
N ALA A 551 8.37 16.44 -4.92
CA ALA A 551 7.52 16.49 -3.73
C ALA A 551 7.66 17.79 -2.94
N ALA A 552 8.76 18.55 -3.03
CA ALA A 552 9.06 19.64 -2.09
C ALA A 552 8.08 20.84 -2.14
N LYS A 553 7.35 21.06 -3.25
CA LYS A 553 6.60 22.32 -3.47
C LYS A 553 5.11 22.32 -3.13
N ALA A 554 4.47 21.20 -2.81
CA ALA A 554 3.06 21.21 -2.39
C ALA A 554 2.95 21.62 -0.90
N ALA A 555 2.30 22.75 -0.62
CA ALA A 555 1.96 23.15 0.74
C ALA A 555 1.03 22.11 1.38
N GLN A 556 1.33 21.70 2.60
CA GLN A 556 0.48 20.76 3.33
C GLN A 556 -0.80 21.47 3.78
N LEU A 557 -1.91 21.19 3.07
CA LEU A 557 -3.19 21.89 3.24
C LEU A 557 -4.12 21.25 4.28
N GLY A 558 -3.92 19.97 4.63
CA GLY A 558 -4.82 19.22 5.51
C GLY A 558 -4.12 18.45 6.65
N LYS A 559 -4.93 17.99 7.60
CA LYS A 559 -4.48 17.22 8.77
C LYS A 559 -3.93 15.85 8.38
N ILE A 560 -2.82 15.46 9.02
CA ILE A 560 -2.22 14.14 8.83
C ILE A 560 -3.03 13.08 9.57
N ARG A 561 -3.67 12.18 8.82
CA ARG A 561 -4.45 11.07 9.38
C ARG A 561 -3.69 9.75 9.44
N ARG A 562 -2.62 9.58 8.66
CA ARG A 562 -1.87 8.33 8.54
C ARG A 562 -0.38 8.62 8.58
N LEU A 563 0.33 7.96 9.49
CA LEU A 563 1.76 8.13 9.69
C LEU A 563 2.46 6.78 9.53
N ALA A 564 3.41 6.72 8.62
CA ALA A 564 4.34 5.60 8.47
C ALA A 564 5.72 6.01 8.98
N ILE A 565 6.31 5.18 9.84
CA ILE A 565 7.60 5.44 10.46
C ILE A 565 8.55 4.32 10.09
N TYR A 566 9.64 4.70 9.42
CA TYR A 566 10.72 3.81 9.03
C TYR A 566 11.88 4.01 9.97
N LEU A 567 12.18 2.98 10.76
CA LEU A 567 13.22 3.02 11.77
C LEU A 567 14.55 2.62 11.15
N ASP A 568 15.51 3.53 11.19
CA ASP A 568 16.93 3.26 10.88
C ASP A 568 17.73 2.95 12.16
N GLU A 569 18.93 2.39 12.01
CA GLU A 569 19.89 2.05 13.07
C GLU A 569 20.15 3.19 14.07
N LYS A 570 20.06 4.45 13.60
CA LYS A 570 20.28 5.65 14.44
C LYS A 570 19.02 6.14 15.17
N ALA A 571 17.85 5.54 14.94
CA ALA A 571 16.59 6.00 15.52
C ALA A 571 16.49 5.63 17.02
N ASP A 572 16.44 6.65 17.88
CA ASP A 572 16.38 6.49 19.34
C ASP A 572 14.95 6.53 19.92
N ARG A 573 13.95 6.93 19.12
CA ARG A 573 12.52 6.99 19.53
C ARG A 573 11.63 6.55 18.37
N LEU A 574 10.48 5.92 18.71
CA LEU A 574 9.49 5.53 17.72
C LEU A 574 8.65 6.72 17.23
N VAL A 575 8.33 7.68 18.09
CA VAL A 575 7.53 8.87 17.77
C VAL A 575 8.12 10.07 18.53
N SER A 576 8.22 11.24 17.89
CA SER A 576 8.53 12.51 18.55
C SER A 576 7.44 12.84 19.58
N SER A 577 7.84 13.28 20.78
CA SER A 577 6.89 13.78 21.77
C SER A 577 6.40 15.16 21.36
N ARG A 578 5.07 15.33 21.28
CA ARG A 578 4.36 16.57 20.92
C ARG A 578 4.75 17.17 19.56
N ASP A 579 4.12 16.64 18.51
CA ASP A 579 3.81 17.43 17.32
C ASP A 579 2.30 17.71 17.29
N GLU A 580 1.89 18.84 16.71
CA GLU A 580 0.49 19.29 16.56
C GLU A 580 -0.42 18.27 15.84
N THR A 581 0.19 17.26 15.21
CA THR A 581 -0.45 16.19 14.42
C THR A 581 -1.05 15.06 15.26
N ASN A 582 -0.62 14.86 16.51
CA ASN A 582 -0.87 13.63 17.28
C ASN A 582 -2.35 13.36 17.63
N GLY A 583 -3.20 14.40 17.67
CA GLY A 583 -4.60 14.26 18.07
C GLY A 583 -5.52 13.61 17.02
N HIS A 584 -5.13 13.64 15.74
CA HIS A 584 -6.00 13.32 14.60
C HIS A 584 -5.56 12.08 13.81
N VAL A 585 -4.39 11.52 14.14
CA VAL A 585 -3.84 10.34 13.46
C VAL A 585 -4.69 9.11 13.76
N ARG A 586 -5.20 8.50 12.70
CA ARG A 586 -5.96 7.26 12.69
C ARG A 586 -5.09 6.04 12.45
N SER A 587 -3.89 6.21 11.90
CA SER A 587 -3.02 5.07 11.57
C SER A 587 -1.56 5.33 11.83
N LEU A 588 -0.92 4.39 12.51
CA LEU A 588 0.48 4.42 12.84
C LEU A 588 1.14 3.09 12.44
N LEU A 589 1.99 3.16 11.42
CA LEU A 589 2.62 2.01 10.79
C LEU A 589 4.13 2.05 11.00
N PHE A 590 4.67 1.11 11.78
CA PHE A 590 6.11 0.97 11.98
C PHE A 590 6.71 -0.05 11.02
N TYR A 591 7.85 0.32 10.47
CA TYR A 591 8.69 -0.50 9.62
C TYR A 591 10.11 -0.50 10.20
N GLY A 592 10.40 -1.52 11.03
CA GLY A 592 11.71 -1.68 11.64
C GLY A 592 12.68 -2.50 10.79
N LEU A 593 13.98 -2.18 10.88
CA LEU A 593 15.05 -3.06 10.44
C LEU A 593 15.20 -4.23 11.42
N ARG A 594 15.50 -5.42 10.90
CA ARG A 594 15.74 -6.63 11.73
C ARG A 594 16.85 -6.42 12.77
N GLU A 595 17.78 -5.52 12.48
CA GLU A 595 18.96 -5.25 13.29
C GLU A 595 18.82 -4.04 14.20
N TRP A 596 17.72 -3.29 14.07
CA TRP A 596 17.48 -2.07 14.83
C TRP A 596 17.48 -2.33 16.34
N LYS A 597 18.22 -1.50 17.07
CA LYS A 597 18.25 -1.43 18.52
C LYS A 597 18.26 0.05 18.96
N PRO A 598 17.28 0.53 19.72
CA PRO A 598 17.30 1.87 20.26
C PRO A 598 18.28 1.95 21.42
N LYS A 599 18.81 3.15 21.68
CA LYS A 599 19.66 3.41 22.86
C LYS A 599 18.91 3.28 24.19
N SER A 600 17.57 3.37 24.19
CA SER A 600 16.73 3.22 25.38
C SER A 600 15.47 2.40 25.09
N GLU A 601 15.29 1.29 25.82
CA GLU A 601 14.18 0.34 25.62
C GLU A 601 12.87 0.82 26.27
N LYS A 602 12.93 1.63 27.34
CA LYS A 602 11.78 1.93 28.22
C LYS A 602 10.80 2.99 27.69
N VAL A 603 11.12 3.71 26.61
CA VAL A 603 10.38 4.94 26.18
C VAL A 603 9.74 4.79 24.78
N LEU A 604 9.83 3.62 24.16
CA LEU A 604 9.49 3.47 22.74
C LEU A 604 8.00 3.69 22.45
N LEU A 605 7.10 3.12 23.25
CA LEU A 605 5.65 3.19 23.01
C LEU A 605 4.92 4.15 23.96
N SER A 606 5.61 4.87 24.85
CA SER A 606 4.96 5.83 25.75
C SER A 606 4.21 6.98 25.06
N PRO A 607 4.63 7.49 23.88
CA PRO A 607 3.87 8.52 23.16
C PRO A 607 2.55 8.01 22.57
N LEU A 608 2.31 6.69 22.55
CA LEU A 608 1.07 6.12 22.02
C LEU A 608 -0.19 6.67 22.71
N LYS A 609 -0.09 7.07 23.98
CA LYS A 609 -1.22 7.61 24.76
C LYS A 609 -1.82 8.90 24.18
N ASP A 610 -1.08 9.62 23.35
CA ASP A 610 -1.51 10.90 22.79
C ASP A 610 -2.46 10.72 21.58
N PHE A 611 -2.50 9.52 21.00
CA PHE A 611 -3.33 9.17 19.84
C PHE A 611 -4.74 8.74 20.26
N LYS A 612 -5.70 9.66 20.20
CA LYS A 612 -7.07 9.45 20.71
C LYS A 612 -8.00 8.74 19.73
N VAL A 613 -7.75 8.84 18.43
CA VAL A 613 -8.63 8.34 17.35
C VAL A 613 -7.98 7.23 16.52
N LEU A 614 -6.95 6.58 17.07
CA LEU A 614 -6.18 5.55 16.37
C LEU A 614 -7.03 4.32 16.05
N ARG A 615 -7.09 3.96 14.77
CA ARG A 615 -7.75 2.79 14.19
C ARG A 615 -6.76 1.69 13.84
N VAL A 616 -5.56 2.04 13.40
CA VAL A 616 -4.53 1.08 12.98
C VAL A 616 -3.24 1.32 13.75
N LEU A 617 -2.77 0.28 14.44
CA LEU A 617 -1.45 0.24 15.05
C LEU A 617 -0.70 -1.02 14.58
N LYS A 618 0.37 -0.82 13.83
CA LYS A 618 1.23 -1.91 13.33
C LYS A 618 2.65 -1.71 13.84
N VAL A 619 3.06 -2.54 14.79
CA VAL A 619 4.40 -2.55 15.40
C VAL A 619 5.05 -3.91 15.16
N GLU A 620 5.54 -4.14 13.95
CA GLU A 620 6.03 -5.46 13.53
C GLU A 620 7.54 -5.50 13.33
N GLY A 621 8.13 -6.67 13.58
CA GLY A 621 9.52 -6.95 13.24
C GLY A 621 10.55 -6.29 14.16
N LEU A 622 10.20 -6.06 15.43
CA LEU A 622 11.15 -5.59 16.45
C LEU A 622 11.83 -6.79 17.12
N TYR A 623 12.81 -7.38 16.44
CA TYR A 623 13.42 -8.67 16.82
C TYR A 623 14.49 -8.58 17.91
N LYS A 624 15.20 -7.45 18.01
CA LYS A 624 16.40 -7.32 18.84
C LYS A 624 16.19 -6.51 20.12
N VAL A 625 14.93 -6.13 20.39
CA VAL A 625 14.57 -5.16 21.42
C VAL A 625 13.32 -5.64 22.10
N GLU A 626 13.39 -5.79 23.40
CA GLU A 626 12.21 -6.07 24.20
C GLU A 626 11.32 -4.83 24.26
N VAL A 627 10.05 -5.00 23.90
CA VAL A 627 9.08 -3.91 23.93
C VAL A 627 7.89 -4.32 24.80
N GLU A 628 7.59 -3.52 25.81
CA GLU A 628 6.36 -3.67 26.57
C GLU A 628 5.22 -2.89 25.90
N LEU A 629 4.08 -3.55 25.71
CA LEU A 629 2.87 -2.87 25.28
C LEU A 629 2.20 -2.23 26.51
N PRO A 630 2.12 -0.90 26.61
CA PRO A 630 1.63 -0.22 27.80
C PRO A 630 0.14 -0.52 28.03
N SER A 631 -0.29 -0.52 29.29
CA SER A 631 -1.68 -0.80 29.68
C SER A 631 -2.67 0.20 29.05
N GLU A 632 -2.19 1.40 28.77
CA GLU A 632 -2.84 2.53 28.15
C GLU A 632 -3.36 2.22 26.74
N ILE A 633 -2.84 1.15 26.09
CA ILE A 633 -3.40 0.65 24.83
C ILE A 633 -4.91 0.41 24.93
N GLY A 634 -5.41 -0.01 26.10
CA GLY A 634 -6.84 -0.22 26.34
C GLY A 634 -7.70 1.05 26.31
N ASN A 635 -7.08 2.24 26.25
CA ASN A 635 -7.79 3.52 26.09
C ASN A 635 -8.03 3.86 24.61
N MET A 636 -7.39 3.16 23.67
CA MET A 636 -7.54 3.36 22.23
C MET A 636 -8.81 2.69 21.70
N VAL A 637 -9.97 3.14 22.16
CA VAL A 637 -11.25 2.47 21.88
C VAL A 637 -11.63 2.42 20.40
N HIS A 638 -11.03 3.28 19.56
CA HIS A 638 -11.20 3.29 18.11
C HIS A 638 -10.37 2.24 17.37
N LEU A 639 -9.46 1.54 18.07
CA LEU A 639 -8.51 0.63 17.43
C LEU A 639 -9.25 -0.56 16.80
N ARG A 640 -9.04 -0.74 15.50
CA ARG A 640 -9.61 -1.80 14.65
C ARG A 640 -8.55 -2.81 14.22
N PHE A 641 -7.29 -2.40 14.11
CA PHE A 641 -6.18 -3.28 13.76
C PHE A 641 -5.01 -3.09 14.73
N LEU A 642 -4.60 -4.19 15.37
CA LEU A 642 -3.38 -4.26 16.17
C LEU A 642 -2.53 -5.43 15.69
N SER A 643 -1.29 -5.15 15.31
CA SER A 643 -0.30 -6.18 15.03
C SER A 643 1.01 -5.90 15.73
N VAL A 644 1.49 -6.90 16.44
CA VAL A 644 2.81 -6.94 17.09
C VAL A 644 3.63 -8.13 16.60
N ARG A 645 3.32 -8.60 15.40
CA ARG A 645 3.91 -9.79 14.82
C ARG A 645 5.43 -9.67 14.73
N SER A 646 6.11 -10.77 15.06
CA SER A 646 7.56 -10.88 14.97
C SER A 646 8.32 -9.86 15.84
N SER A 647 7.70 -9.39 16.92
CA SER A 647 8.31 -8.49 17.91
C SER A 647 8.52 -9.22 19.24
N GLU A 648 9.52 -8.81 20.02
CA GLU A 648 9.83 -9.36 21.35
C GLU A 648 8.96 -8.72 22.44
N ILE A 649 7.70 -9.15 22.55
CA ILE A 649 6.77 -8.72 23.60
C ILE A 649 6.57 -9.83 24.63
N LYS A 650 6.85 -9.54 25.90
CA LYS A 650 6.78 -10.54 26.99
C LYS A 650 5.40 -10.71 27.64
N LYS A 651 4.53 -9.69 27.58
CA LYS A 651 3.26 -9.66 28.30
C LYS A 651 2.09 -9.35 27.38
N PHE A 652 0.97 -10.03 27.61
CA PHE A 652 -0.32 -9.69 27.02
C PHE A 652 -1.08 -8.75 27.98
N PRO A 653 -1.28 -7.47 27.64
CA PRO A 653 -1.97 -6.55 28.55
C PRO A 653 -3.45 -6.92 28.69
N PRO A 654 -3.98 -7.14 29.92
CA PRO A 654 -5.41 -7.40 30.12
C PRO A 654 -6.32 -6.27 29.62
N SER A 655 -5.79 -5.04 29.57
CA SER A 655 -6.48 -3.85 29.07
C SER A 655 -6.86 -3.93 27.59
N LEU A 656 -6.24 -4.83 26.79
CA LEU A 656 -6.68 -5.11 25.42
C LEU A 656 -8.16 -5.52 25.35
N GLY A 657 -8.71 -6.13 26.40
CA GLY A 657 -10.14 -6.44 26.49
C GLY A 657 -11.09 -5.23 26.41
N ASN A 658 -10.57 -4.01 26.56
CA ASN A 658 -11.34 -2.77 26.41
C ASN A 658 -11.50 -2.34 24.94
N LEU A 659 -10.76 -2.95 24.01
CA LEU A 659 -10.76 -2.64 22.59
C LEU A 659 -11.98 -3.27 21.89
N VAL A 660 -13.15 -2.68 22.10
CA VAL A 660 -14.42 -3.22 21.61
C VAL A 660 -14.59 -3.14 20.08
N CYS A 661 -13.90 -2.21 19.43
CA CYS A 661 -13.91 -2.05 17.96
C CYS A 661 -12.85 -2.90 17.24
N LEU A 662 -12.04 -3.67 17.98
CA LEU A 662 -10.92 -4.39 17.37
C LEU A 662 -11.41 -5.49 16.42
N GLN A 663 -10.98 -5.41 15.16
CA GLN A 663 -11.32 -6.35 14.08
C GLN A 663 -10.17 -7.32 13.81
N THR A 664 -8.91 -6.89 13.94
CA THR A 664 -7.73 -7.74 13.78
C THR A 664 -6.80 -7.62 14.97
N LEU A 665 -6.46 -8.77 15.57
CA LEU A 665 -5.41 -8.91 16.58
C LEU A 665 -4.38 -9.92 16.08
N ASP A 666 -3.19 -9.45 15.69
CA ASP A 666 -2.06 -10.29 15.31
C ASP A 666 -0.97 -10.24 16.39
N PHE A 667 -1.01 -11.23 17.28
CA PHE A 667 -0.13 -11.37 18.44
C PHE A 667 0.91 -12.50 18.26
N ARG A 668 1.31 -12.79 17.02
CA ARG A 668 2.37 -13.77 16.70
C ARG A 668 3.76 -13.21 17.00
N VAL A 669 4.04 -13.03 18.28
CA VAL A 669 5.32 -12.54 18.83
C VAL A 669 6.44 -13.58 18.65
N SER A 670 7.69 -13.12 18.63
CA SER A 670 8.88 -13.99 18.47
C SER A 670 9.39 -14.61 19.78
N SER A 671 8.73 -14.31 20.91
CA SER A 671 9.19 -14.67 22.24
C SER A 671 9.30 -16.19 22.48
N TYR A 672 10.44 -16.59 23.04
CA TYR A 672 10.67 -17.94 23.59
C TYR A 672 9.91 -18.17 24.91
N ILE A 673 9.42 -17.10 25.54
CA ILE A 673 8.74 -17.17 26.82
C ILE A 673 7.27 -17.55 26.60
N ASN A 674 6.80 -18.47 27.44
CA ASN A 674 5.40 -18.83 27.49
C ASN A 674 4.54 -17.65 27.98
N MET A 675 3.73 -17.07 27.09
CA MET A 675 2.92 -15.90 27.42
C MET A 675 1.61 -16.27 28.11
N VAL A 676 1.25 -15.55 29.19
CA VAL A 676 -0.05 -15.73 29.85
C VAL A 676 -1.11 -14.86 29.17
N ILE A 677 -2.13 -15.48 28.59
CA ILE A 677 -3.26 -14.78 27.98
C ILE A 677 -4.45 -14.78 28.95
N PRO A 678 -4.92 -13.61 29.41
CA PRO A 678 -6.10 -13.51 30.26
C PRO A 678 -7.39 -13.72 29.46
N ASN A 679 -8.48 -14.09 30.13
CA ASN A 679 -9.80 -14.30 29.51
C ASN A 679 -10.50 -12.97 29.13
N VAL A 680 -9.87 -12.20 28.23
CA VAL A 680 -10.34 -10.88 27.80
C VAL A 680 -10.72 -10.82 26.32
N ILE A 681 -10.29 -11.81 25.52
CA ILE A 681 -10.56 -11.87 24.07
C ILE A 681 -12.07 -11.92 23.79
N LYS A 682 -12.85 -12.62 24.64
CA LYS A 682 -14.31 -12.69 24.53
C LYS A 682 -15.03 -11.34 24.59
N LYS A 683 -14.36 -10.29 25.07
CA LYS A 683 -14.89 -8.91 25.15
C LYS A 683 -14.79 -8.17 23.80
N MET A 684 -13.92 -8.61 22.89
CA MET A 684 -13.67 -8.00 21.58
C MET A 684 -14.68 -8.52 20.54
N LYS A 685 -15.95 -8.11 20.67
CA LYS A 685 -17.04 -8.68 19.85
C LYS A 685 -16.92 -8.45 18.35
N GLN A 686 -16.21 -7.40 17.93
CA GLN A 686 -16.00 -7.06 16.53
C GLN A 686 -14.83 -7.82 15.87
N LEU A 687 -14.19 -8.74 16.59
CA LEU A 687 -12.99 -9.42 16.12
C LEU A 687 -13.31 -10.38 14.95
N ARG A 688 -12.62 -10.16 13.83
CA ARG A 688 -12.69 -10.97 12.60
C ARG A 688 -11.46 -11.84 12.41
N HIS A 689 -10.30 -11.38 12.89
CA HIS A 689 -9.05 -12.10 12.70
C HIS A 689 -8.23 -12.15 14.00
N LEU A 690 -8.02 -13.36 14.51
CA LEU A 690 -7.24 -13.62 15.71
C LEU A 690 -6.03 -14.50 15.38
N TYR A 691 -4.83 -13.99 15.61
CA TYR A 691 -3.59 -14.75 15.53
C TYR A 691 -2.92 -14.76 16.90
N LEU A 692 -2.90 -15.92 17.54
CA LEU A 692 -2.30 -16.09 18.85
C LEU A 692 -0.80 -16.38 18.74
N PRO A 693 -0.03 -16.13 19.82
CA PRO A 693 1.35 -16.59 19.94
C PRO A 693 1.45 -18.10 19.74
N LEU A 694 2.63 -18.59 19.37
CA LEU A 694 2.86 -20.03 19.26
C LEU A 694 2.89 -20.70 20.65
N ASN A 695 3.52 -20.03 21.62
CA ASN A 695 3.69 -20.51 22.99
C ASN A 695 2.92 -19.61 23.97
N TYR A 696 1.82 -20.11 24.50
CA TYR A 696 1.04 -19.42 25.53
C TYR A 696 0.30 -20.39 26.47
N THR A 697 -0.03 -19.88 27.64
CA THR A 697 -1.00 -20.45 28.58
C THR A 697 -2.19 -19.51 28.69
N ALA A 698 -3.41 -20.03 28.54
CA ALA A 698 -4.60 -19.28 28.90
C ALA A 698 -4.88 -19.46 30.40
N LYS A 699 -5.35 -18.39 31.07
CA LYS A 699 -5.76 -18.48 32.48
C LYS A 699 -6.99 -19.38 32.68
N ASP A 700 -7.89 -19.40 31.70
CA ASP A 700 -9.11 -20.20 31.66
C ASP A 700 -9.35 -20.66 30.21
N ASN A 701 -10.33 -21.54 30.01
CA ASN A 701 -10.81 -21.85 28.66
C ASN A 701 -11.29 -20.59 27.94
N MET A 702 -10.82 -20.41 26.71
CA MET A 702 -11.19 -19.29 25.87
C MET A 702 -12.60 -19.50 25.31
N GLU A 703 -13.56 -18.70 25.78
CA GLU A 703 -14.96 -18.69 25.31
C GLU A 703 -15.08 -17.99 23.94
N LEU A 704 -14.65 -18.68 22.89
CA LEU A 704 -14.62 -18.12 21.52
C LEU A 704 -15.98 -18.11 20.84
N SER A 705 -16.92 -18.97 21.26
CA SER A 705 -18.26 -19.09 20.63
C SER A 705 -19.05 -17.78 20.63
N THR A 706 -18.68 -16.83 21.49
CA THR A 706 -19.29 -15.50 21.57
C THR A 706 -18.75 -14.48 20.55
N LEU A 707 -17.82 -14.90 19.66
CA LEU A 707 -17.17 -14.07 18.64
C LEU A 707 -17.72 -14.39 17.24
N GLY A 708 -19.01 -14.11 17.02
CA GLY A 708 -19.71 -14.52 15.79
C GLY A 708 -19.13 -13.97 14.48
N HIS A 709 -18.33 -12.90 14.51
CA HIS A 709 -17.70 -12.32 13.31
C HIS A 709 -16.34 -12.93 12.96
N LEU A 710 -15.86 -13.91 13.71
CA LEU A 710 -14.50 -14.44 13.54
C LEU A 710 -14.36 -15.22 12.23
N GLN A 711 -13.51 -14.72 11.33
CA GLN A 711 -13.19 -15.31 10.03
C GLN A 711 -11.84 -16.02 10.00
N THR A 712 -10.91 -15.66 10.89
CA THR A 712 -9.60 -16.32 10.99
C THR A 712 -9.23 -16.57 12.44
N LEU A 713 -8.90 -17.82 12.74
CA LEU A 713 -8.40 -18.27 14.03
C LEU A 713 -7.09 -19.04 13.81
N TYR A 714 -6.00 -18.51 14.34
CA TYR A 714 -4.66 -19.06 14.13
C TYR A 714 -3.94 -19.31 15.45
N ASN A 715 -3.29 -20.47 15.55
CA ASN A 715 -2.55 -20.93 16.74
C ASN A 715 -3.44 -21.13 17.99
N ILE A 716 -4.71 -21.51 17.82
CA ILE A 716 -5.54 -21.91 18.97
C ILE A 716 -5.08 -23.27 19.49
N SER A 717 -4.94 -23.42 20.81
CA SER A 717 -4.52 -24.69 21.43
C SER A 717 -5.75 -25.46 21.91
N SER A 718 -5.86 -26.75 21.59
CA SER A 718 -6.96 -27.61 22.07
C SER A 718 -7.02 -27.70 23.60
N LYS A 719 -5.88 -27.52 24.29
CA LYS A 719 -5.79 -27.45 25.76
C LYS A 719 -6.60 -26.31 26.41
N TYR A 720 -6.84 -25.22 25.69
CA TYR A 720 -7.43 -23.99 26.25
C TYR A 720 -8.72 -23.57 25.53
N CYS A 721 -9.30 -24.46 24.74
CA CYS A 721 -10.49 -24.17 23.93
C CYS A 721 -11.33 -25.43 23.78
N ASP A 722 -12.62 -25.35 24.10
CA ASP A 722 -13.57 -26.40 23.74
C ASP A 722 -13.76 -26.36 22.21
N LEU A 723 -13.40 -27.44 21.51
CA LEU A 723 -13.53 -27.49 20.05
C LEU A 723 -15.00 -27.37 19.60
N ARG A 724 -15.97 -27.64 20.47
CA ARG A 724 -17.39 -27.37 20.21
C ARG A 724 -17.68 -25.87 20.08
N ASP A 725 -16.92 -25.00 20.76
CA ASP A 725 -17.02 -23.55 20.57
C ASP A 725 -16.59 -23.14 19.16
N VAL A 726 -15.58 -23.81 18.60
CA VAL A 726 -15.12 -23.56 17.23
C VAL A 726 -16.20 -23.94 16.21
N GLY A 727 -16.94 -25.02 16.46
CA GLY A 727 -18.08 -25.43 15.62
C GLY A 727 -19.22 -24.41 15.55
N ARG A 728 -19.31 -23.47 16.50
CA ARG A 728 -20.31 -22.38 16.51
C ARG A 728 -19.88 -21.15 15.71
N LEU A 729 -18.63 -21.09 15.24
CA LEU A 729 -18.08 -19.96 14.50
C LEU A 729 -18.38 -20.09 13.00
N THR A 730 -19.62 -19.81 12.60
CA THR A 730 -20.11 -20.01 11.22
C THR A 730 -19.41 -19.15 10.16
N ASN A 731 -18.80 -18.03 10.56
CA ASN A 731 -18.06 -17.14 9.65
C ASN A 731 -16.59 -17.54 9.44
N LEU A 732 -16.12 -18.62 10.08
CA LEU A 732 -14.71 -19.00 10.07
C LEU A 732 -14.27 -19.55 8.71
N ARG A 733 -13.30 -18.87 8.08
CA ARG A 733 -12.75 -19.22 6.75
C ARG A 733 -11.33 -19.79 6.81
N LYS A 734 -10.61 -19.53 7.90
CA LYS A 734 -9.23 -19.99 8.11
C LYS A 734 -9.05 -20.43 9.56
N LEU A 735 -8.66 -21.68 9.74
CA LEU A 735 -8.45 -22.30 11.05
C LEU A 735 -7.09 -22.99 11.09
N ARG A 736 -6.32 -22.72 12.14
CA ARG A 736 -5.15 -23.52 12.51
C ARG A 736 -5.19 -23.83 14.00
N ILE A 737 -5.48 -25.10 14.31
CA ILE A 737 -5.48 -25.64 15.68
C ILE A 737 -4.13 -26.29 15.95
N ARG A 738 -3.61 -26.10 17.16
CA ARG A 738 -2.50 -26.86 17.72
C ARG A 738 -3.08 -27.88 18.70
N LEU A 739 -2.91 -29.16 18.36
CA LEU A 739 -3.27 -30.25 19.26
C LEU A 739 -2.24 -30.32 20.38
N SER A 740 -2.70 -30.32 21.63
CA SER A 740 -1.87 -30.76 22.75
C SER A 740 -1.57 -32.24 22.60
N ARG A 741 -0.31 -32.62 22.78
CA ARG A 741 0.06 -34.02 23.00
C ARG A 741 -0.50 -34.52 24.32
#